data_AF-Q18H24-F1
#
_entry.id   AF-Q18H24-F1
#
_cell.length_a   1.000
_cell.length_b   1.000
_cell.length_c   1.000
_cell.angle_alpha   90.00
_cell.angle_beta   90.00
_cell.angle_gamma   90.00
#
_symmetry.space_group_name_H-M   'P 1'
#
loop_
_entity.id
_entity.type
_entity.pdbx_description
1 polymer ?
#
loop_
_entity_poly.entity_id
_entity_poly.type
_entity_poly.pdbx_seq_one_letter_code
_entity_poly.pdbx_strand_id
1 'polypeptide(L)'
;MSMTLTDTRAIVEPTNEETEFVFFSGKGGVGKSTVSCATATWLANNNYETLLVTTDPAPNLSDIFGQNIGHEVTAINDIENLSAIEIDPDTAAEEYRQETIEPMRQLLDDEQLETVEEQLNSPCVEEIAAFDNFVDFMDSPEYDIVVFDTAPTGHTIRLMELPSDWNAELEKGGSTCIGPAASMEERKHEYERAIDTLQNNNRTSFGFVGKPEDSSIDEIKRSASDLGDLGIESQLLIINGYLPESVCEDPFFEGKYEDEQAVIDRAQTEFDADAMATYPLQPGEIAGLDLLADVGGVLYDGDEASVDVGTATDAEAETVGEFDSMVDAEAVADQLRPGDETQYLFFTGKGGVGKSTIASTTATKLAEAGYETLVVTTDPAAHLQDIFGEQVTHEPTSVSQANLDAARIDQQKALEEYRTQVLEHVTEMYENKEDTQIDVEAAIANVEEELESPCAEEMAALEKFVSYFDEDGYDVVIFDTAPTGHTLRLLELPSDWKGFMDLGSLTKGAAPAKGDQYDKVIDIMKDPKRSSFAFVMYPEYTPMMEAYRAAADLEDQVGIETSLVVANYLLPEEYGDNAFFKNRRAQQAKYLTEISDRFDVPMMLAPLRQEEPVGLDELRAFGEEITGVSDITEETEPEVTAS
;
A
#
# COMPACT_ATOMS: atom_id res chain seq x y z
N MET A 1 -13.49 5.58 -39.91
CA MET A 1 -14.05 5.87 -38.57
C MET A 1 -13.00 6.73 -37.90
N SER A 2 -13.39 7.93 -37.51
CA SER A 2 -12.52 8.98 -37.01
C SER A 2 -12.18 8.64 -35.56
N MET A 3 -10.92 8.38 -35.26
CA MET A 3 -10.40 8.46 -33.88
C MET A 3 -10.33 9.95 -33.55
N THR A 4 -11.18 10.41 -32.64
CA THR A 4 -11.09 11.72 -32.00
C THR A 4 -9.92 11.66 -31.03
N LEU A 5 -8.94 12.54 -31.25
CA LEU A 5 -7.84 12.80 -30.32
C LEU A 5 -8.45 13.50 -29.09
N THR A 6 -8.20 12.99 -27.88
CA THR A 6 -8.78 13.54 -26.65
C THR A 6 -7.72 14.36 -25.93
N ASP A 7 -7.97 15.66 -25.79
CA ASP A 7 -7.18 16.60 -24.98
C ASP A 7 -7.41 16.30 -23.48
N THR A 8 -6.41 16.40 -22.61
CA THR A 8 -6.53 16.08 -21.17
C THR A 8 -7.65 16.88 -20.51
N ARG A 9 -7.84 18.13 -20.95
CA ARG A 9 -8.97 18.99 -20.60
C ARG A 9 -10.33 18.37 -20.91
N ALA A 10 -10.47 17.78 -22.10
CA ALA A 10 -11.74 17.21 -22.56
C ALA A 10 -12.13 15.93 -21.79
N ILE A 11 -11.20 15.34 -21.03
CA ILE A 11 -11.46 14.17 -20.19
C ILE A 11 -12.10 14.57 -18.87
N VAL A 12 -11.72 15.73 -18.32
CA VAL A 12 -12.16 16.17 -16.98
C VAL A 12 -13.24 17.25 -17.01
N GLU A 13 -13.40 17.98 -18.11
CA GLU A 13 -14.47 18.98 -18.23
C GLU A 13 -15.84 18.31 -18.39
N PRO A 14 -16.84 18.66 -17.56
CA PRO A 14 -18.16 18.08 -17.68
C PRO A 14 -18.87 18.58 -18.95
N THR A 15 -19.58 17.67 -19.63
CA THR A 15 -20.20 17.90 -20.94
C THR A 15 -21.73 17.78 -20.95
N ASN A 16 -22.31 17.19 -19.90
CA ASN A 16 -23.73 16.87 -19.79
C ASN A 16 -24.47 17.75 -18.76
N GLU A 17 -25.80 17.62 -18.71
CA GLU A 17 -26.66 18.26 -17.69
C GLU A 17 -26.75 17.45 -16.38
N GLU A 18 -26.12 16.26 -16.35
CA GLU A 18 -26.05 15.38 -15.17
C GLU A 18 -24.66 15.49 -14.54
N THR A 19 -24.57 15.24 -13.23
CA THR A 19 -23.29 15.22 -12.50
C THR A 19 -22.34 14.18 -13.10
N GLU A 20 -21.13 14.62 -13.42
CA GLU A 20 -20.01 13.80 -13.88
C GLU A 20 -18.98 13.61 -12.75
N PHE A 21 -18.14 12.58 -12.88
CA PHE A 21 -17.24 12.12 -11.83
C PHE A 21 -15.82 11.95 -12.38
N VAL A 22 -14.84 12.47 -11.66
CA VAL A 22 -13.42 12.28 -11.99
C VAL A 22 -12.73 11.56 -10.84
N PHE A 23 -12.07 10.45 -11.16
CA PHE A 23 -11.36 9.62 -10.18
C PHE A 23 -9.87 9.70 -10.42
N PHE A 24 -9.11 9.93 -9.34
CA PHE A 24 -7.67 9.75 -9.36
C PHE A 24 -7.28 8.50 -8.60
N SER A 25 -6.37 7.72 -9.17
CA SER A 25 -5.82 6.51 -8.56
C SER A 25 -4.32 6.41 -8.79
N GLY A 26 -3.64 5.61 -7.98
CA GLY A 26 -2.18 5.49 -7.99
C GLY A 26 -1.61 5.17 -6.63
N LYS A 27 -0.31 4.87 -6.58
CA LYS A 27 0.41 4.59 -5.33
C LYS A 27 0.37 5.80 -4.37
N GLY A 28 0.75 5.60 -3.11
CA GLY A 28 0.82 6.69 -2.12
C GLY A 28 2.03 7.58 -2.38
N GLY A 29 1.91 8.87 -2.05
CA GLY A 29 3.01 9.82 -2.24
C GLY A 29 3.34 10.15 -3.70
N VAL A 30 2.55 9.69 -4.67
CA VAL A 30 2.70 10.10 -6.10
C VAL A 30 2.08 11.47 -6.40
N GLY A 31 1.35 12.06 -5.46
CA GLY A 31 0.71 13.37 -5.59
C GLY A 31 -0.76 13.35 -6.03
N LYS A 32 -1.50 12.26 -5.77
CA LYS A 32 -2.95 12.18 -6.05
C LYS A 32 -3.73 13.35 -5.47
N SER A 33 -3.56 13.61 -4.16
CA SER A 33 -4.25 14.70 -3.46
C SER A 33 -3.93 16.06 -4.03
N THR A 34 -2.68 16.27 -4.44
CA THR A 34 -2.30 17.50 -5.12
C THR A 34 -2.99 17.63 -6.47
N VAL A 35 -3.00 16.57 -7.27
CA VAL A 35 -3.64 16.54 -8.59
C VAL A 35 -5.15 16.72 -8.47
N SER A 36 -5.81 16.03 -7.54
CA SER A 36 -7.25 16.12 -7.30
C SER A 36 -7.66 17.51 -6.80
N CYS A 37 -6.90 18.10 -5.86
CA CYS A 37 -7.08 19.49 -5.42
C CYS A 37 -6.89 20.50 -6.56
N ALA A 38 -5.86 20.31 -7.38
CA ALA A 38 -5.57 21.20 -8.51
C ALA A 38 -6.67 21.10 -9.58
N THR A 39 -7.13 19.89 -9.86
CA THR A 39 -8.23 19.61 -10.81
C THR A 39 -9.53 20.25 -10.32
N ALA A 40 -9.89 20.04 -9.06
CA ALA A 40 -11.09 20.61 -8.48
C ALA A 40 -11.05 22.14 -8.44
N THR A 41 -9.89 22.71 -8.09
CA THR A 41 -9.66 24.16 -8.13
C THR A 41 -9.78 24.71 -9.56
N TRP A 42 -9.21 24.01 -10.54
CA TRP A 42 -9.26 24.39 -11.95
C TRP A 42 -10.69 24.34 -12.50
N LEU A 43 -11.46 23.30 -12.20
CA LEU A 43 -12.87 23.16 -12.58
C LEU A 43 -13.73 24.28 -11.96
N ALA A 44 -13.56 24.54 -10.66
CA ALA A 44 -14.28 25.61 -9.97
C ALA A 44 -13.98 27.00 -10.55
N ASN A 45 -12.72 27.28 -10.88
CA ASN A 45 -12.30 28.51 -11.56
C ASN A 45 -12.87 28.66 -12.98
N ASN A 46 -13.24 27.54 -13.62
CA ASN A 46 -13.96 27.52 -14.89
C ASN A 46 -15.50 27.62 -14.73
N ASN A 47 -15.98 27.91 -13.51
CA ASN A 47 -17.39 28.11 -13.13
C ASN A 47 -18.25 26.83 -13.07
N TYR A 48 -17.63 25.69 -12.80
CA TYR A 48 -18.35 24.45 -12.49
C TYR A 48 -18.57 24.31 -10.98
N GLU A 49 -19.78 24.00 -10.56
CA GLU A 49 -20.06 23.62 -9.16
C GLU A 49 -19.37 22.28 -8.88
N THR A 50 -18.31 22.34 -8.07
CA THR A 50 -17.35 21.24 -7.89
C THR A 50 -17.33 20.78 -6.43
N LEU A 51 -17.43 19.47 -6.22
CA LEU A 51 -17.17 18.83 -4.93
C LEU A 51 -15.88 18.00 -5.00
N LEU A 52 -14.95 18.25 -4.08
CA LEU A 52 -13.78 17.40 -3.86
C LEU A 52 -14.06 16.43 -2.71
N VAL A 53 -13.90 15.13 -2.95
CA VAL A 53 -14.07 14.08 -1.95
C VAL A 53 -12.73 13.35 -1.80
N THR A 54 -12.22 13.28 -0.57
CA THR A 54 -11.11 12.38 -0.25
C THR A 54 -11.56 11.31 0.73
N THR A 55 -11.09 10.10 0.46
CA THR A 55 -11.14 8.94 1.36
C THR A 55 -9.72 8.50 1.73
N ASP A 56 -8.70 9.32 1.44
CA ASP A 56 -7.33 8.98 1.78
C ASP A 56 -7.23 8.90 3.30
N PRO A 57 -6.78 7.75 3.86
CA PRO A 57 -6.62 7.62 5.29
C PRO A 57 -5.70 8.71 5.81
N ALA A 58 -4.67 9.18 5.09
CA ALA A 58 -3.73 10.22 5.49
C ALA A 58 -4.19 11.63 5.06
N PRO A 59 -5.00 12.32 5.88
CA PRO A 59 -5.59 13.58 5.49
C PRO A 59 -4.52 14.65 5.28
N ASN A 60 -4.60 15.30 4.13
CA ASN A 60 -3.71 16.38 3.71
C ASN A 60 -4.48 17.55 3.07
N LEU A 61 -5.79 17.44 2.85
CA LEU A 61 -6.58 18.51 2.23
C LEU A 61 -6.52 19.79 3.07
N SER A 62 -6.58 19.64 4.40
CA SER A 62 -6.53 20.77 5.31
C SER A 62 -5.22 21.57 5.16
N ASP A 63 -4.10 20.88 4.98
CA ASP A 63 -2.79 21.50 4.77
C ASP A 63 -2.66 22.11 3.36
N ILE A 64 -3.16 21.42 2.33
CA ILE A 64 -3.14 21.89 0.94
C ILE A 64 -3.93 23.19 0.77
N PHE A 65 -5.15 23.25 1.33
CA PHE A 65 -6.01 24.44 1.26
C PHE A 65 -5.79 25.44 2.40
N GLY A 66 -4.96 25.11 3.39
CA GLY A 66 -4.69 25.97 4.55
C GLY A 66 -5.93 26.27 5.40
N GLN A 67 -6.91 25.35 5.43
CA GLN A 67 -8.16 25.47 6.18
C GLN A 67 -8.61 24.11 6.69
N ASN A 68 -9.27 24.05 7.84
CA ASN A 68 -9.78 22.77 8.35
C ASN A 68 -10.93 22.26 7.47
N ILE A 69 -10.76 21.06 6.92
CA ILE A 69 -11.76 20.27 6.20
C ILE A 69 -11.93 18.97 6.98
N GLY A 70 -13.15 18.45 7.07
CA GLY A 70 -13.43 17.22 7.80
C GLY A 70 -14.65 16.52 7.21
N HIS A 71 -15.33 15.73 8.04
CA HIS A 71 -16.49 14.91 7.67
C HIS A 71 -17.75 15.65 7.20
N GLU A 72 -17.76 16.98 7.23
CA GLU A 72 -18.86 17.78 6.74
C GLU A 72 -18.42 18.53 5.48
N VAL A 73 -19.30 18.54 4.46
CA VAL A 73 -19.07 19.29 3.22
C VAL A 73 -18.83 20.76 3.55
N THR A 74 -17.62 21.23 3.24
CA THR A 74 -17.11 22.54 3.62
C THR A 74 -16.74 23.33 2.37
N ALA A 75 -17.27 24.55 2.24
CA ALA A 75 -16.89 25.45 1.15
C ALA A 75 -15.43 25.90 1.31
N ILE A 76 -14.66 25.82 0.23
CA ILE A 76 -13.25 26.21 0.22
C ILE A 76 -13.13 27.74 0.17
N ASN A 77 -12.45 28.32 1.16
CA ASN A 77 -12.17 29.75 1.18
C ASN A 77 -11.43 30.22 -0.08
N ASP A 78 -11.81 31.41 -0.57
CA ASP A 78 -11.21 32.11 -1.72
C ASP A 78 -11.33 31.40 -3.10
N ILE A 79 -12.05 30.27 -3.20
CA ILE A 79 -12.45 29.64 -4.47
C ILE A 79 -13.97 29.57 -4.52
N GLU A 80 -14.59 30.31 -5.46
CA GLU A 80 -16.04 30.22 -5.70
C GLU A 80 -16.38 28.87 -6.35
N ASN A 81 -17.53 28.28 -5.99
CA ASN A 81 -18.05 27.02 -6.53
C ASN A 81 -17.23 25.75 -6.18
N LEU A 82 -16.37 25.80 -5.16
CA LEU A 82 -15.65 24.64 -4.66
C LEU A 82 -16.05 24.29 -3.23
N SER A 83 -16.49 23.05 -3.02
CA SER A 83 -16.64 22.44 -1.70
C SER A 83 -15.75 21.21 -1.58
N ALA A 84 -15.34 20.89 -0.36
CA ALA A 84 -14.56 19.69 -0.09
C ALA A 84 -15.10 18.94 1.14
N ILE A 85 -14.89 17.64 1.16
CA ILE A 85 -15.16 16.76 2.29
C ILE A 85 -14.02 15.74 2.43
N GLU A 86 -13.68 15.46 3.67
CA GLU A 86 -12.67 14.49 4.05
C GLU A 86 -13.34 13.37 4.86
N ILE A 87 -13.30 12.16 4.32
CA ILE A 87 -13.93 10.98 4.90
C ILE A 87 -12.83 10.17 5.58
N ASP A 88 -12.73 10.29 6.91
CA ASP A 88 -11.90 9.43 7.74
C ASP A 88 -12.46 7.99 7.73
N PRO A 89 -11.68 7.00 7.26
CA PRO A 89 -12.12 5.61 7.15
C PRO A 89 -12.50 4.99 8.50
N ASP A 90 -11.80 5.33 9.58
CA ASP A 90 -12.04 4.76 10.92
C ASP A 90 -13.39 5.24 11.46
N THR A 91 -13.67 6.52 11.27
CA THR A 91 -14.96 7.14 11.63
C THR A 91 -16.08 6.56 10.79
N ALA A 92 -15.88 6.41 9.48
CA ALA A 92 -16.84 5.76 8.59
C ALA A 92 -17.14 4.31 9.00
N ALA A 93 -16.11 3.54 9.35
CA ALA A 93 -16.26 2.16 9.81
C ALA A 93 -17.01 2.09 11.15
N GLU A 94 -16.72 2.98 12.10
CA GLU A 94 -17.45 3.09 13.37
C GLU A 94 -18.93 3.44 13.15
N GLU A 95 -19.23 4.40 12.28
CA GLU A 95 -20.60 4.77 11.93
C GLU A 95 -21.35 3.58 11.30
N TYR A 96 -20.73 2.92 10.32
CA TYR A 96 -21.29 1.71 9.70
C TYR A 96 -21.55 0.59 10.72
N ARG A 97 -20.61 0.37 11.65
CA ARG A 97 -20.75 -0.58 12.75
C ARG A 97 -21.95 -0.24 13.63
N GLN A 98 -22.04 1.01 14.07
CA GLN A 98 -23.14 1.47 14.92
C GLN A 98 -24.50 1.32 14.23
N GLU A 99 -24.60 1.71 12.96
CA GLU A 99 -25.83 1.54 12.17
C GLU A 99 -26.25 0.08 12.03
N THR A 100 -25.28 -0.81 11.87
CA THR A 100 -25.51 -2.25 11.73
C THR A 100 -25.93 -2.90 13.06
N ILE A 101 -25.33 -2.48 14.18
CA ILE A 101 -25.56 -3.06 15.52
C ILE A 101 -26.81 -2.50 16.20
N GLU A 102 -27.15 -1.22 16.00
CA GLU A 102 -28.24 -0.54 16.73
C GLU A 102 -29.60 -1.27 16.62
N PRO A 103 -30.02 -1.81 15.45
CA PRO A 103 -31.23 -2.63 15.35
C PRO A 103 -31.16 -3.94 16.14
N MET A 104 -29.96 -4.50 16.31
CA MET A 104 -29.71 -5.78 16.98
C MET A 104 -29.62 -5.65 18.51
N ARG A 105 -29.26 -4.46 19.03
CA ARG A 105 -29.20 -4.18 20.49
C ARG A 105 -30.49 -4.47 21.25
N GLN A 106 -31.64 -4.44 20.56
CA GLN A 106 -32.94 -4.76 21.16
C GLN A 106 -33.30 -6.25 21.10
N LEU A 107 -32.52 -7.06 20.37
CA LEU A 107 -32.80 -8.46 20.05
C LEU A 107 -31.78 -9.43 20.65
N LEU A 108 -30.53 -8.99 20.84
CA LEU A 108 -29.40 -9.78 21.33
C LEU A 108 -29.08 -9.42 22.79
N ASP A 109 -28.44 -10.35 23.52
CA ASP A 109 -27.86 -10.06 24.83
C ASP A 109 -26.41 -9.53 24.73
N ASP A 110 -25.85 -9.05 25.85
CA ASP A 110 -24.55 -8.38 25.87
C ASP A 110 -23.40 -9.28 25.34
N GLU A 111 -23.44 -10.58 25.61
CA GLU A 111 -22.42 -11.55 25.15
C GLU A 111 -22.52 -11.79 23.64
N GLN A 112 -23.74 -11.89 23.11
CA GLN A 112 -23.98 -11.99 21.67
C GLN A 112 -23.63 -10.71 20.91
N LEU A 113 -23.85 -9.53 21.52
CA LEU A 113 -23.47 -8.25 20.94
C LEU A 113 -21.96 -8.09 20.85
N GLU A 114 -21.22 -8.49 21.89
CA GLU A 114 -19.76 -8.45 21.91
C GLU A 114 -19.16 -9.30 20.78
N THR A 115 -19.75 -10.47 20.50
CA THR A 115 -19.33 -11.31 19.36
C THR A 115 -19.59 -10.65 18.01
N VAL A 116 -20.73 -9.95 17.85
CA VAL A 116 -21.05 -9.24 16.60
C VAL A 116 -20.17 -8.00 16.43
N GLU A 117 -19.88 -7.28 17.51
CA GLU A 117 -18.95 -6.14 17.52
C GLU A 117 -17.55 -6.59 17.12
N GLU A 118 -17.06 -7.70 17.66
CA GLU A 118 -15.77 -8.30 17.28
C GLU A 118 -15.73 -8.71 15.80
N GLN A 119 -16.81 -9.31 15.28
CA GLN A 119 -16.91 -9.67 13.85
C GLN A 119 -16.93 -8.48 12.90
N LEU A 120 -17.42 -7.33 13.36
CA LEU A 120 -17.45 -6.12 12.54
C LEU A 120 -16.18 -5.29 12.67
N ASN A 121 -15.30 -5.60 13.62
CA ASN A 121 -13.94 -5.05 13.71
C ASN A 121 -13.00 -5.81 12.77
N SER A 122 -13.35 -5.86 11.49
CA SER A 122 -12.58 -6.53 10.46
C SER A 122 -12.25 -5.54 9.34
N PRO A 123 -11.07 -5.62 8.70
CA PRO A 123 -10.70 -4.75 7.57
C PRO A 123 -11.71 -4.76 6.41
N CYS A 124 -12.46 -5.87 6.26
CA CYS A 124 -13.53 -5.96 5.28
C CYS A 124 -14.63 -4.92 5.51
N VAL A 125 -14.93 -4.57 6.77
CA VAL A 125 -15.94 -3.57 7.12
C VAL A 125 -15.46 -2.16 6.80
N GLU A 126 -14.18 -1.87 7.00
CA GLU A 126 -13.59 -0.59 6.59
C GLU A 126 -13.71 -0.38 5.08
N GLU A 127 -13.43 -1.41 4.27
CA GLU A 127 -13.60 -1.33 2.81
C GLU A 127 -15.07 -1.11 2.40
N ILE A 128 -16.00 -1.82 3.05
CA ILE A 128 -17.43 -1.66 2.78
C ILE A 128 -17.89 -0.25 3.20
N ALA A 129 -17.47 0.25 4.35
CA ALA A 129 -17.82 1.58 4.83
C ALA A 129 -17.25 2.68 3.94
N ALA A 130 -16.02 2.53 3.45
CA ALA A 130 -15.43 3.45 2.48
C ALA A 130 -16.22 3.45 1.16
N PHE A 131 -16.70 2.28 0.71
CA PHE A 131 -17.52 2.18 -0.50
C PHE A 131 -18.95 2.70 -0.31
N ASP A 132 -19.58 2.51 0.86
CA ASP A 132 -20.91 3.04 1.17
C ASP A 132 -20.90 4.58 1.11
N ASN A 133 -19.90 5.19 1.75
CA ASN A 133 -19.66 6.64 1.64
C ASN A 133 -19.48 7.09 0.19
N PHE A 134 -18.73 6.32 -0.60
CA PHE A 134 -18.53 6.61 -2.01
C PHE A 134 -19.84 6.62 -2.82
N VAL A 135 -20.74 5.68 -2.53
CA VAL A 135 -22.05 5.53 -3.17
C VAL A 135 -22.97 6.73 -2.85
N ASP A 136 -22.96 7.21 -1.61
CA ASP A 136 -23.75 8.37 -1.19
C ASP A 136 -23.43 9.65 -1.99
N PHE A 137 -22.15 9.86 -2.34
CA PHE A 137 -21.74 11.00 -3.16
C PHE A 137 -22.05 10.84 -4.65
N MET A 138 -22.16 9.60 -5.14
CA MET A 138 -22.58 9.36 -6.53
C MET A 138 -24.07 9.59 -6.77
N ASP A 139 -24.90 9.42 -5.73
CA ASP A 139 -26.34 9.66 -5.79
C ASP A 139 -26.73 11.12 -5.40
N SER A 140 -25.75 12.03 -5.28
CA SER A 140 -25.93 13.45 -4.89
C SER A 140 -25.86 14.42 -6.09
N PRO A 141 -26.98 14.82 -6.72
CA PRO A 141 -27.01 15.56 -8.00
C PRO A 141 -26.86 17.09 -7.86
N GLU A 142 -26.18 17.57 -6.81
CA GLU A 142 -26.10 19.01 -6.51
C GLU A 142 -24.93 19.73 -7.20
N TYR A 143 -23.99 18.97 -7.75
CA TYR A 143 -22.76 19.47 -8.37
C TYR A 143 -22.75 19.18 -9.87
N ASP A 144 -22.07 20.03 -10.63
CA ASP A 144 -21.77 19.74 -12.04
C ASP A 144 -20.76 18.59 -12.13
N ILE A 145 -19.82 18.54 -11.19
CA ILE A 145 -18.73 17.57 -11.17
C ILE A 145 -18.27 17.23 -9.74
N VAL A 146 -17.96 15.96 -9.51
CA VAL A 146 -17.35 15.48 -8.25
C VAL A 146 -15.98 14.88 -8.56
N VAL A 147 -14.95 15.35 -7.87
CA VAL A 147 -13.57 14.88 -7.99
C VAL A 147 -13.24 14.01 -6.78
N PHE A 148 -12.85 12.76 -7.03
CA PHE A 148 -12.41 11.81 -6.02
C PHE A 148 -10.90 11.70 -6.01
N ASP A 149 -10.30 11.93 -4.83
CA ASP A 149 -8.84 11.85 -4.63
C ASP A 149 -8.30 10.41 -4.67
N THR A 150 -9.10 9.45 -4.24
CA THR A 150 -8.76 8.04 -4.30
C THR A 150 -9.94 7.25 -4.84
N ALA A 151 -9.69 6.49 -5.90
CA ALA A 151 -10.65 5.54 -6.43
C ALA A 151 -10.81 4.31 -5.53
N PRO A 152 -12.00 3.68 -5.48
CA PRO A 152 -12.16 2.38 -4.85
C PRO A 152 -11.25 1.34 -5.53
N THR A 153 -10.72 0.40 -4.75
CA THR A 153 -9.82 -0.63 -5.30
C THR A 153 -10.59 -1.66 -6.14
N GLY A 154 -9.91 -2.29 -7.10
CA GLY A 154 -10.51 -3.39 -7.88
C GLY A 154 -10.96 -4.56 -7.01
N HIS A 155 -10.31 -4.79 -5.86
CA HIS A 155 -10.74 -5.79 -4.88
C HIS A 155 -12.09 -5.42 -4.27
N THR A 156 -12.24 -4.19 -3.79
CA THR A 156 -13.49 -3.68 -3.21
C THR A 156 -14.64 -3.74 -4.23
N ILE A 157 -14.39 -3.37 -5.49
CA ILE A 157 -15.42 -3.46 -6.55
C ILE A 157 -15.79 -4.93 -6.83
N ARG A 158 -14.80 -5.82 -6.91
CA ARG A 158 -15.02 -7.25 -7.18
C ARG A 158 -15.76 -7.97 -6.05
N LEU A 159 -15.51 -7.59 -4.80
CA LEU A 159 -16.24 -8.10 -3.62
C LEU A 159 -17.74 -7.80 -3.72
N MET A 160 -18.10 -6.69 -4.36
CA MET A 160 -19.49 -6.28 -4.59
C MET A 160 -20.13 -6.93 -5.83
N GLU A 161 -19.33 -7.40 -6.80
CA GLU A 161 -19.83 -8.12 -7.98
C GLU A 161 -20.22 -9.58 -7.72
N LEU A 162 -19.71 -10.21 -6.64
CA LEU A 162 -19.88 -11.63 -6.38
C LEU A 162 -21.36 -12.00 -6.14
N PRO A 163 -22.02 -12.75 -7.06
CA PRO A 163 -23.46 -13.03 -6.97
C PRO A 163 -23.82 -14.14 -5.96
N SER A 164 -22.86 -14.96 -5.57
CA SER A 164 -23.06 -16.19 -4.79
C SER A 164 -23.38 -15.92 -3.33
N ASP A 165 -22.69 -14.96 -2.71
CA ASP A 165 -22.82 -14.71 -1.26
C ASP A 165 -24.10 -13.94 -0.95
N TRP A 166 -24.51 -13.02 -1.82
CA TRP A 166 -25.75 -12.29 -1.65
C TRP A 166 -26.98 -13.19 -1.76
N ASN A 167 -27.05 -14.05 -2.78
CA ASN A 167 -28.24 -14.88 -3.02
C ASN A 167 -28.33 -16.08 -2.07
N ALA A 168 -27.20 -16.70 -1.70
CA ALA A 168 -27.19 -17.85 -0.79
C ALA A 168 -27.57 -17.46 0.66
N GLU A 169 -27.15 -16.28 1.13
CA GLU A 169 -27.47 -15.79 2.49
C GLU A 169 -28.88 -15.17 2.57
N LEU A 170 -29.33 -14.45 1.53
CA LEU A 170 -30.70 -13.92 1.45
C LEU A 170 -31.74 -15.06 1.44
N GLU A 171 -31.45 -16.19 0.81
CA GLU A 171 -32.32 -17.38 0.85
C GLU A 171 -32.31 -18.12 2.19
N LYS A 172 -31.21 -18.02 2.96
CA LYS A 172 -31.05 -18.67 4.28
C LYS A 172 -31.51 -17.83 5.47
N GLY A 173 -31.70 -16.52 5.31
CA GLY A 173 -32.18 -15.63 6.37
C GLY A 173 -31.22 -15.49 7.57
N GLY A 174 -29.92 -15.69 7.34
CA GLY A 174 -28.86 -15.51 8.33
C GLY A 174 -28.37 -14.05 8.42
N SER A 175 -27.73 -13.69 9.52
CA SER A 175 -26.99 -12.43 9.66
C SER A 175 -25.62 -12.57 8.99
N THR A 176 -25.28 -11.63 8.11
CA THR A 176 -23.95 -11.49 7.51
C THR A 176 -23.15 -10.43 8.24
N CYS A 177 -21.85 -10.32 7.92
CA CYS A 177 -20.98 -9.19 8.28
C CYS A 177 -21.48 -7.83 7.73
N ILE A 178 -22.57 -7.82 6.96
CA ILE A 178 -23.11 -6.67 6.22
C ILE A 178 -24.53 -6.29 6.75
N GLY A 179 -24.97 -6.91 7.85
CA GLY A 179 -26.19 -6.52 8.57
C GLY A 179 -27.47 -7.27 8.18
N PRO A 180 -28.67 -6.74 8.55
CA PRO A 180 -29.94 -7.44 8.40
C PRO A 180 -30.38 -7.61 6.93
N ALA A 181 -30.85 -8.80 6.55
CA ALA A 181 -31.27 -9.15 5.18
C ALA A 181 -32.28 -8.19 4.51
N ALA A 182 -33.05 -7.39 5.27
CA ALA A 182 -34.04 -6.45 4.73
C ALA A 182 -33.44 -5.09 4.32
N SER A 183 -32.35 -4.63 4.96
CA SER A 183 -31.60 -3.43 4.52
C SER A 183 -30.66 -3.75 3.35
N MET A 184 -30.33 -5.03 3.16
CA MET A 184 -29.44 -5.50 2.09
C MET A 184 -30.04 -5.38 0.69
N GLU A 185 -31.37 -5.48 0.53
CA GLU A 185 -32.01 -5.41 -0.79
C GLU A 185 -32.05 -3.97 -1.33
N GLU A 186 -32.18 -2.96 -0.47
CA GLU A 186 -32.12 -1.54 -0.85
C GLU A 186 -30.69 -1.11 -1.19
N ARG A 187 -29.73 -1.40 -0.30
CA ARG A 187 -28.29 -1.15 -0.52
C ARG A 187 -27.76 -1.85 -1.77
N LYS A 188 -28.23 -3.05 -2.07
CA LYS A 188 -27.86 -3.74 -3.32
C LYS A 188 -28.18 -2.91 -4.57
N HIS A 189 -29.35 -2.29 -4.63
CA HIS A 189 -29.71 -1.47 -5.78
C HIS A 189 -28.87 -0.19 -5.86
N GLU A 190 -28.43 0.36 -4.73
CA GLU A 190 -27.51 1.51 -4.67
C GLU A 190 -26.14 1.12 -5.23
N TYR A 191 -25.59 -0.01 -4.81
CA TYR A 191 -24.33 -0.54 -5.31
C TYR A 191 -24.36 -0.87 -6.81
N GLU A 192 -25.45 -1.47 -7.30
CA GLU A 192 -25.61 -1.74 -8.74
C GLU A 192 -25.61 -0.43 -9.56
N ARG A 193 -26.32 0.61 -9.09
CA ARG A 193 -26.30 1.94 -9.76
C ARG A 193 -24.94 2.61 -9.71
N ALA A 194 -24.24 2.46 -8.59
CA ALA A 194 -22.89 2.96 -8.40
C ALA A 194 -21.92 2.34 -9.40
N ILE A 195 -21.94 1.01 -9.54
CA ILE A 195 -21.12 0.28 -10.51
C ILE A 195 -21.51 0.67 -11.95
N ASP A 196 -22.80 0.74 -12.28
CA ASP A 196 -23.28 1.20 -13.59
C ASP A 196 -22.77 2.62 -13.93
N THR A 197 -22.66 3.49 -12.92
CA THR A 197 -22.14 4.86 -13.07
C THR A 197 -20.64 4.84 -13.30
N LEU A 198 -19.88 4.03 -12.54
CA LEU A 198 -18.44 3.85 -12.72
C LEU A 198 -18.09 3.31 -14.11
N GLN A 199 -18.89 2.40 -14.65
CA GLN A 199 -18.70 1.81 -15.99
C GLN A 199 -19.15 2.74 -17.14
N ASN A 200 -19.75 3.89 -16.86
CA ASN A 200 -20.26 4.80 -17.88
C ASN A 200 -19.26 5.91 -18.20
N ASN A 201 -18.51 5.76 -19.29
CA ASN A 201 -17.52 6.73 -19.76
C ASN A 201 -18.07 8.13 -20.13
N ASN A 202 -19.40 8.33 -20.18
CA ASN A 202 -19.96 9.69 -20.36
C ASN A 202 -20.25 10.38 -19.02
N ARG A 203 -20.20 9.64 -17.91
CA ARG A 203 -20.42 10.15 -16.55
C ARG A 203 -19.17 10.04 -15.69
N THR A 204 -18.26 9.13 -16.02
CA THR A 204 -17.09 8.82 -15.19
C THR A 204 -15.83 8.88 -16.03
N SER A 205 -14.86 9.64 -15.54
CA SER A 205 -13.50 9.73 -16.05
C SER A 205 -12.53 9.23 -15.01
N PHE A 206 -11.61 8.36 -15.42
CA PHE A 206 -10.63 7.74 -14.53
C PHE A 206 -9.21 8.11 -14.94
N GLY A 207 -8.43 8.63 -13.99
CA GLY A 207 -7.07 9.08 -14.17
C GLY A 207 -6.09 8.37 -13.24
N PHE A 208 -4.99 7.86 -13.80
CA PHE A 208 -3.88 7.36 -12.99
C PHE A 208 -2.82 8.45 -12.77
N VAL A 209 -2.32 8.56 -11.55
CA VAL A 209 -1.19 9.41 -11.17
C VAL A 209 -0.02 8.52 -10.80
N GLY A 210 1.14 8.76 -11.42
CA GLY A 210 2.37 8.01 -11.19
C GLY A 210 3.61 8.90 -11.13
N LYS A 211 4.71 8.33 -10.63
CA LYS A 211 6.05 8.92 -10.75
C LYS A 211 6.74 8.40 -12.02
N PRO A 212 7.76 9.09 -12.55
CA PRO A 212 8.55 8.62 -13.71
C PRO A 212 9.49 7.46 -13.34
N GLU A 213 8.92 6.38 -12.82
CA GLU A 213 9.61 5.16 -12.36
C GLU A 213 9.00 3.94 -13.05
N ASP A 214 9.81 2.99 -13.53
CA ASP A 214 9.33 1.79 -14.22
C ASP A 214 8.30 1.01 -13.38
N SER A 215 8.61 0.81 -12.09
CA SER A 215 7.70 0.13 -11.16
C SER A 215 6.37 0.84 -10.96
N SER A 216 6.32 2.17 -11.15
CA SER A 216 5.10 2.96 -11.10
C SER A 216 4.27 2.75 -12.38
N ILE A 217 4.91 2.75 -13.54
CA ILE A 217 4.24 2.53 -14.84
C ILE A 217 3.68 1.10 -14.95
N ASP A 218 4.45 0.10 -14.53
CA ASP A 218 4.03 -1.30 -14.55
C ASP A 218 2.83 -1.56 -13.62
N GLU A 219 2.81 -0.92 -12.45
CA GLU A 219 1.66 -0.99 -11.55
C GLU A 219 0.41 -0.34 -12.17
N ILE A 220 0.55 0.88 -12.70
CA ILE A 220 -0.57 1.58 -13.34
C ILE A 220 -1.15 0.73 -14.47
N LYS A 221 -0.30 0.08 -15.27
CA LYS A 221 -0.73 -0.80 -16.34
C LYS A 221 -1.52 -2.00 -15.83
N ARG A 222 -1.08 -2.62 -14.72
CA ARG A 222 -1.79 -3.72 -14.07
C ARG A 222 -3.14 -3.25 -13.55
N SER A 223 -3.17 -2.18 -12.77
CA SER A 223 -4.41 -1.64 -12.20
C SER A 223 -5.40 -1.19 -13.29
N ALA A 224 -4.91 -0.59 -14.39
CA ALA A 224 -5.74 -0.23 -15.53
C ALA A 224 -6.34 -1.46 -16.23
N SER A 225 -5.59 -2.57 -16.30
CA SER A 225 -6.10 -3.84 -16.82
C SER A 225 -7.18 -4.42 -15.92
N ASP A 226 -6.96 -4.42 -14.60
CA ASP A 226 -7.92 -4.96 -13.62
C ASP A 226 -9.23 -4.16 -13.63
N LEU A 227 -9.16 -2.83 -13.72
CA LEU A 227 -10.34 -1.98 -13.90
C LEU A 227 -11.03 -2.20 -15.25
N GLY A 228 -10.25 -2.44 -16.31
CA GLY A 228 -10.77 -2.77 -17.63
C GLY A 228 -11.57 -4.08 -17.65
N ASP A 229 -11.15 -5.08 -16.87
CA ASP A 229 -11.90 -6.33 -16.70
C ASP A 229 -13.26 -6.12 -15.98
N LEU A 230 -13.36 -5.06 -15.17
CA LEU A 230 -14.58 -4.58 -14.51
C LEU A 230 -15.39 -3.60 -15.38
N GLY A 231 -14.98 -3.36 -16.64
CA GLY A 231 -15.67 -2.45 -17.55
C GLY A 231 -15.44 -0.96 -17.28
N ILE A 232 -14.46 -0.61 -16.44
CA ILE A 232 -14.07 0.77 -16.13
C ILE A 232 -12.84 1.12 -16.97
N GLU A 233 -13.01 2.03 -17.94
CA GLU A 233 -11.91 2.44 -18.81
C GLU A 233 -11.10 3.58 -18.19
N SER A 234 -9.78 3.38 -18.05
CA SER A 234 -8.86 4.46 -17.73
C SER A 234 -8.70 5.40 -18.91
N GLN A 235 -8.90 6.69 -18.67
CA GLN A 235 -8.93 7.71 -19.72
C GLN A 235 -7.75 8.67 -19.63
N LEU A 236 -7.14 8.88 -18.46
CA LEU A 236 -6.08 9.88 -18.25
C LEU A 236 -4.86 9.26 -17.55
N LEU A 237 -3.65 9.63 -17.97
CA LEU A 237 -2.41 9.34 -17.27
C LEU A 237 -1.69 10.65 -16.89
N ILE A 238 -1.31 10.79 -15.62
CA ILE A 238 -0.54 11.93 -15.11
C ILE A 238 0.77 11.42 -14.55
N ILE A 239 1.89 11.82 -15.16
CA ILE A 239 3.22 11.58 -14.60
C ILE A 239 3.67 12.81 -13.83
N ASN A 240 3.66 12.68 -12.51
CA ASN A 240 3.94 13.75 -11.58
C ASN A 240 5.35 13.63 -10.99
N GLY A 241 5.99 14.78 -10.76
CA GLY A 241 7.20 14.87 -9.97
C GLY A 241 8.48 14.47 -10.70
N TYR A 242 8.59 14.71 -12.01
CA TYR A 242 9.85 14.52 -12.74
C TYR A 242 10.84 15.66 -12.48
N LEU A 243 12.14 15.35 -12.47
CA LEU A 243 13.21 16.31 -12.27
C LEU A 243 13.24 17.35 -13.41
N PRO A 244 13.20 18.66 -13.10
CA PRO A 244 13.41 19.69 -14.12
C PRO A 244 14.84 19.62 -14.69
N GLU A 245 14.99 19.62 -16.01
CA GLU A 245 16.31 19.67 -16.68
C GLU A 245 17.16 20.84 -16.14
N SER A 246 16.51 21.98 -15.86
CA SER A 246 17.17 23.20 -15.38
C SER A 246 17.88 23.07 -14.03
N VAL A 247 17.58 22.06 -13.21
CA VAL A 247 18.23 21.83 -11.90
C VAL A 247 19.30 20.75 -11.95
N CYS A 248 19.42 20.04 -13.07
CA CYS A 248 20.36 18.94 -13.25
C CYS A 248 21.71 19.48 -13.71
N GLU A 249 22.51 20.02 -12.78
CA GLU A 249 23.78 20.69 -13.06
C GLU A 249 25.02 19.77 -12.90
N ASP A 250 24.82 18.52 -12.51
CA ASP A 250 25.87 17.54 -12.26
C ASP A 250 25.52 16.15 -12.84
N PRO A 251 26.53 15.28 -13.08
CA PRO A 251 26.32 14.00 -13.77
C PRO A 251 25.35 13.03 -13.06
N PHE A 252 25.19 13.16 -11.74
CA PHE A 252 24.30 12.28 -10.98
C PHE A 252 22.84 12.62 -11.30
N PHE A 253 22.47 13.91 -11.21
CA PHE A 253 21.11 14.35 -11.53
C PHE A 253 20.84 14.44 -13.03
N GLU A 254 21.85 14.68 -13.86
CA GLU A 254 21.74 14.51 -15.32
C GLU A 254 21.34 13.07 -15.67
N GLY A 255 21.98 12.06 -15.06
CA GLY A 255 21.64 10.66 -15.26
C GLY A 255 20.22 10.32 -14.79
N LYS A 256 19.83 10.77 -13.59
CA LYS A 256 18.46 10.59 -13.08
C LYS A 256 17.41 11.21 -14.00
N TYR A 257 17.67 12.42 -14.50
CA TYR A 257 16.80 13.06 -15.47
C TYR A 257 16.67 12.22 -16.75
N GLU A 258 17.78 11.72 -17.29
CA GLU A 258 17.77 10.86 -18.49
C GLU A 258 16.95 9.57 -18.27
N ASP A 259 17.09 8.93 -17.10
CA ASP A 259 16.31 7.74 -16.73
C ASP A 259 14.81 8.05 -16.65
N GLU A 260 14.43 9.15 -15.97
CA GLU A 260 13.04 9.58 -15.86
C GLU A 260 12.43 9.93 -17.23
N GLN A 261 13.17 10.59 -18.11
CA GLN A 261 12.71 10.87 -19.48
C GLN A 261 12.50 9.58 -20.28
N ALA A 262 13.37 8.57 -20.11
CA ALA A 262 13.19 7.27 -20.77
C ALA A 262 11.90 6.56 -20.31
N VAL A 263 11.55 6.67 -19.02
CA VAL A 263 10.29 6.13 -18.49
C VAL A 263 9.09 6.93 -18.99
N ILE A 264 9.18 8.25 -19.09
CA ILE A 264 8.11 9.10 -19.66
C ILE A 264 7.89 8.75 -21.14
N ASP A 265 8.95 8.59 -21.93
CA ASP A 265 8.88 8.18 -23.34
C ASP A 265 8.24 6.78 -23.49
N ARG A 266 8.57 5.86 -22.58
CA ARG A 266 7.94 4.54 -22.49
C ARG A 266 6.44 4.68 -22.22
N ALA A 267 6.05 5.48 -21.23
CA ALA A 267 4.65 5.72 -20.89
C ALA A 267 3.86 6.30 -22.08
N GLN A 268 4.43 7.28 -22.80
CA GLN A 268 3.81 7.83 -24.02
C GLN A 268 3.62 6.80 -25.14
N THR A 269 4.41 5.71 -25.14
CA THR A 269 4.29 4.63 -26.12
C THR A 269 3.28 3.56 -25.69
N GLU A 270 3.17 3.30 -24.38
CA GLU A 270 2.29 2.27 -23.82
C GLU A 270 0.85 2.77 -23.59
N PHE A 271 0.68 4.08 -23.36
CA PHE A 271 -0.60 4.74 -23.11
C PHE A 271 -0.95 5.73 -24.22
N ASP A 272 -2.18 6.25 -24.23
CA ASP A 272 -2.58 7.27 -25.19
C ASP A 272 -1.90 8.61 -24.87
N ALA A 273 -0.94 9.01 -25.70
CA ALA A 273 -0.12 10.21 -25.48
C ALA A 273 -0.95 11.51 -25.49
N ASP A 274 -2.08 11.56 -26.19
CA ASP A 274 -2.95 12.74 -26.17
C ASP A 274 -3.72 12.85 -24.85
N ALA A 275 -3.89 11.72 -24.16
CA ALA A 275 -4.55 11.61 -22.86
C ALA A 275 -3.55 11.50 -21.71
N MET A 276 -2.36 12.07 -21.87
CA MET A 276 -1.28 12.06 -20.91
C MET A 276 -0.85 13.48 -20.56
N ALA A 277 -0.71 13.78 -19.27
CA ALA A 277 -0.13 15.02 -18.77
C ALA A 277 1.11 14.74 -17.92
N THR A 278 1.98 15.75 -17.79
CA THR A 278 3.16 15.67 -16.92
C THR A 278 3.28 16.93 -16.10
N TYR A 279 3.75 16.81 -14.85
CA TYR A 279 4.03 17.95 -13.99
C TYR A 279 5.39 17.79 -13.32
N PRO A 280 6.28 18.81 -13.38
CA PRO A 280 7.62 18.70 -12.82
C PRO A 280 7.60 18.71 -11.30
N LEU A 281 8.65 18.17 -10.73
CA LEU A 281 8.91 18.22 -9.30
C LEU A 281 9.15 19.66 -8.85
N GLN A 282 8.50 20.04 -7.76
CA GLN A 282 8.67 21.35 -7.13
C GLN A 282 9.73 21.31 -6.02
N PRO A 283 10.40 22.44 -5.71
CA PRO A 283 11.44 22.52 -4.68
C PRO A 283 10.90 22.35 -3.25
N GLY A 284 9.58 22.41 -3.05
CA GLY A 284 8.90 22.22 -1.78
C GLY A 284 7.48 21.71 -1.98
N GLU A 285 6.70 21.71 -0.91
CA GLU A 285 5.32 21.21 -0.94
C GLU A 285 4.41 22.09 -1.80
N ILE A 286 3.53 21.42 -2.55
CA ILE A 286 2.49 22.08 -3.33
C ILE A 286 1.34 22.37 -2.38
N ALA A 287 1.44 23.49 -1.68
CA ALA A 287 0.43 23.99 -0.76
C ALA A 287 0.03 25.42 -1.14
N GLY A 288 -1.27 25.72 -0.98
CA GLY A 288 -1.84 27.02 -1.30
C GLY A 288 -2.31 27.19 -2.75
N LEU A 289 -3.19 28.17 -2.93
CA LEU A 289 -4.00 28.32 -4.14
C LEU A 289 -3.19 28.67 -5.40
N ASP A 290 -2.09 29.43 -5.27
CA ASP A 290 -1.28 29.84 -6.41
C ASP A 290 -0.60 28.64 -7.09
N LEU A 291 -0.07 27.70 -6.30
CA LEU A 291 0.57 26.48 -6.81
C LEU A 291 -0.46 25.47 -7.35
N LEU A 292 -1.65 25.36 -6.73
CA LEU A 292 -2.72 24.54 -7.28
C LEU A 292 -3.21 25.05 -8.64
N ALA A 293 -3.30 26.38 -8.80
CA ALA A 293 -3.63 27.00 -10.08
C ALA A 293 -2.55 26.75 -11.14
N ASP A 294 -1.27 26.79 -10.76
CA ASP A 294 -0.14 26.43 -11.64
C ASP A 294 -0.25 24.97 -12.11
N VAL A 295 -0.48 24.03 -11.19
CA VAL A 295 -0.71 22.61 -11.54
C VAL A 295 -1.87 22.46 -12.52
N GLY A 296 -3.03 23.06 -12.23
CA GLY A 296 -4.20 22.99 -13.12
C GLY A 296 -3.95 23.56 -14.51
N GLY A 297 -3.29 24.72 -14.60
CA GLY A 297 -2.93 25.34 -15.89
C GLY A 297 -1.98 24.48 -16.73
N VAL A 298 -1.00 23.85 -16.09
CA VAL A 298 -0.07 22.93 -16.77
C VAL A 298 -0.78 21.67 -17.25
N LEU A 299 -1.63 21.07 -16.40
CA LEU A 299 -2.31 19.82 -16.73
C LEU A 299 -3.40 19.98 -17.82
N TYR A 300 -4.08 21.14 -17.87
CA TYR A 300 -5.31 21.29 -18.67
C TYR A 300 -5.34 22.49 -19.64
N ASP A 301 -4.52 23.52 -19.44
CA ASP A 301 -4.47 24.70 -20.33
C ASP A 301 -3.20 24.75 -21.20
N GLY A 302 -2.25 23.85 -20.97
CA GLY A 302 -0.98 23.77 -21.70
C GLY A 302 0.02 24.86 -21.29
N ASP A 303 -0.10 25.37 -20.05
CA ASP A 303 0.84 26.33 -19.48
C ASP A 303 2.21 25.68 -19.19
N GLU A 304 3.25 26.50 -19.11
CA GLU A 304 4.57 26.06 -18.63
C GLU A 304 4.60 26.15 -17.09
N ALA A 305 5.05 25.07 -16.44
CA ALA A 305 5.12 25.01 -14.99
C ALA A 305 6.07 26.07 -14.42
N SER A 306 5.63 26.77 -13.37
CA SER A 306 6.51 27.65 -12.62
C SER A 306 7.38 26.84 -11.67
N VAL A 307 8.67 26.73 -11.98
CA VAL A 307 9.66 26.09 -11.10
C VAL A 307 10.58 27.18 -10.52
N ASP A 308 10.48 27.46 -9.22
CA ASP A 308 11.39 28.39 -8.55
C ASP A 308 12.75 27.74 -8.26
N VAL A 309 13.68 27.93 -9.20
CA VAL A 309 15.08 27.47 -9.10
C VAL A 309 16.01 28.51 -8.46
N GLY A 310 15.53 29.71 -8.14
CA GLY A 310 16.36 30.87 -7.84
C GLY A 310 16.51 31.21 -6.36
N THR A 311 15.62 30.71 -5.51
CA THR A 311 15.55 31.08 -4.09
C THR A 311 15.55 29.86 -3.19
N ALA A 312 16.66 29.65 -2.47
CA ALA A 312 16.63 28.79 -1.30
C ALA A 312 15.77 29.52 -0.25
N THR A 313 14.79 28.84 0.34
CA THR A 313 14.08 29.41 1.47
C THR A 313 15.10 29.64 2.59
N ASP A 314 15.00 30.75 3.33
CA ASP A 314 15.80 31.00 4.54
C ASP A 314 15.46 30.01 5.68
N ALA A 315 14.80 28.88 5.36
CA ALA A 315 14.44 27.82 6.28
C ALA A 315 15.72 27.17 6.81
N GLU A 316 16.15 27.68 7.95
CA GLU A 316 17.10 27.10 8.92
C GLU A 316 18.06 26.07 8.33
N ALA A 317 18.95 26.52 7.44
CA ALA A 317 20.11 25.74 6.97
C ALA A 317 21.10 25.36 8.10
N GLU A 318 20.73 25.54 9.37
CA GLU A 318 21.49 25.09 10.54
C GLU A 318 21.20 23.63 10.93
N THR A 319 20.10 23.01 10.47
CA THR A 319 19.70 21.65 10.90
C THR A 319 20.26 20.50 10.07
N VAL A 320 20.65 20.70 8.80
CA VAL A 320 21.13 19.60 7.92
C VAL A 320 22.41 18.94 8.47
N GLY A 321 23.24 19.68 9.20
CA GLY A 321 24.49 19.16 9.79
C GLY A 321 24.33 18.40 11.12
N GLU A 322 23.12 18.26 11.67
CA GLU A 322 22.88 17.56 12.95
C GLU A 322 22.29 16.14 12.80
N PHE A 323 21.89 15.70 11.60
CA PHE A 323 21.18 14.41 11.45
C PHE A 323 22.04 13.16 11.66
N ASP A 324 23.31 13.18 11.22
CA ASP A 324 24.26 12.09 11.50
C ASP A 324 24.48 11.90 13.01
N SER A 325 24.17 12.92 13.83
CA SER A 325 24.23 12.84 15.29
C SER A 325 22.91 12.42 15.94
N MET A 326 21.82 12.38 15.18
CA MET A 326 20.50 11.88 15.61
C MET A 326 20.35 10.38 15.42
N VAL A 327 21.22 9.75 14.62
CA VAL A 327 21.15 8.32 14.31
C VAL A 327 22.18 7.53 15.10
N ASP A 328 21.71 6.50 15.80
CA ASP A 328 22.55 5.56 16.52
C ASP A 328 22.76 4.31 15.65
N ALA A 329 23.88 4.30 14.90
CA ALA A 329 24.20 3.23 13.96
C ALA A 329 24.34 1.86 14.64
N GLU A 330 24.91 1.83 15.85
CA GLU A 330 25.03 0.58 16.62
C GLU A 330 23.66 0.10 17.09
N ALA A 331 22.77 1.01 17.52
CA ALA A 331 21.40 0.63 17.86
C ALA A 331 20.64 0.05 16.65
N VAL A 332 20.88 0.54 15.43
CA VAL A 332 20.33 -0.07 14.21
C VAL A 332 20.94 -1.45 13.98
N ALA A 333 22.27 -1.58 14.06
CA ALA A 333 22.97 -2.86 13.86
C ALA A 333 22.49 -3.93 14.87
N ASP A 334 22.27 -3.55 16.13
CA ASP A 334 21.75 -4.42 17.19
C ASP A 334 20.35 -4.97 16.89
N GLN A 335 19.50 -4.21 16.17
CA GLN A 335 18.20 -4.71 15.72
C GLN A 335 18.31 -5.73 14.57
N LEU A 336 19.43 -5.76 13.85
CA LEU A 336 19.62 -6.61 12.66
C LEU A 336 20.43 -7.88 12.97
N ARG A 337 21.28 -7.87 13.99
CA ARG A 337 22.19 -8.98 14.33
C ARG A 337 21.43 -10.13 15.03
N PRO A 338 21.51 -11.37 14.52
CA PRO A 338 20.86 -12.51 15.15
C PRO A 338 21.45 -12.86 16.51
N GLY A 339 20.58 -13.29 17.42
CA GLY A 339 20.93 -13.79 18.74
C GLY A 339 21.31 -15.28 18.74
N ASP A 340 21.06 -15.96 19.87
CA ASP A 340 21.30 -17.41 20.00
C ASP A 340 20.26 -18.27 19.28
N GLU A 341 19.08 -17.71 19.00
CA GLU A 341 17.98 -18.34 18.27
C GLU A 341 17.77 -17.61 16.93
N THR A 342 17.12 -18.27 15.97
CA THR A 342 16.77 -17.66 14.68
C THR A 342 15.99 -16.37 14.89
N GLN A 343 16.49 -15.29 14.31
CA GLN A 343 15.85 -13.98 14.28
C GLN A 343 15.05 -13.78 12.99
N TYR A 344 13.90 -13.13 13.09
CA TYR A 344 13.00 -12.82 11.98
C TYR A 344 12.96 -11.31 11.76
N LEU A 345 13.39 -10.84 10.59
CA LEU A 345 13.38 -9.43 10.24
C LEU A 345 12.27 -9.16 9.23
N PHE A 346 11.38 -8.22 9.52
CA PHE A 346 10.25 -7.87 8.64
C PHE A 346 10.47 -6.47 8.07
N PHE A 347 10.68 -6.37 6.76
CA PHE A 347 10.69 -5.09 6.06
C PHE A 347 9.32 -4.82 5.47
N THR A 348 8.62 -3.87 6.06
CA THR A 348 7.26 -3.48 5.68
C THR A 348 7.21 -1.99 5.29
N GLY A 349 6.08 -1.56 4.74
CA GLY A 349 5.91 -0.22 4.18
C GLY A 349 5.17 -0.24 2.84
N LYS A 350 4.91 0.94 2.28
CA LYS A 350 4.13 1.05 1.04
C LYS A 350 4.83 0.39 -0.16
N GLY A 351 4.08 0.02 -1.20
CA GLY A 351 4.65 -0.35 -2.50
C GLY A 351 5.53 0.77 -3.08
N GLY A 352 6.69 0.41 -3.63
CA GLY A 352 7.64 1.34 -4.28
C GLY A 352 8.73 1.91 -3.37
N VAL A 353 8.58 1.87 -2.03
CA VAL A 353 9.51 2.55 -1.11
C VAL A 353 10.93 1.95 -0.99
N GLY A 354 11.20 0.85 -1.72
CA GLY A 354 12.51 0.17 -1.72
C GLY A 354 12.67 -0.95 -0.68
N LYS A 355 11.57 -1.51 -0.15
CA LYS A 355 11.58 -2.62 0.82
C LYS A 355 12.48 -3.79 0.38
N SER A 356 12.21 -4.33 -0.81
CA SER A 356 12.96 -5.46 -1.37
C SER A 356 14.45 -5.16 -1.49
N THR A 357 14.80 -3.92 -1.84
CA THR A 357 16.18 -3.46 -1.97
C THR A 357 16.88 -3.40 -0.62
N ILE A 358 16.24 -2.79 0.40
CA ILE A 358 16.79 -2.72 1.75
C ILE A 358 16.89 -4.12 2.38
N ALA A 359 15.86 -4.95 2.22
CA ALA A 359 15.83 -6.33 2.70
C ALA A 359 16.97 -7.15 2.07
N SER A 360 17.14 -7.08 0.75
CA SER A 360 18.19 -7.82 0.03
C SER A 360 19.60 -7.31 0.36
N THR A 361 19.75 -6.01 0.57
CA THR A 361 21.02 -5.40 0.99
C THR A 361 21.41 -5.85 2.39
N THR A 362 20.46 -5.81 3.32
CA THR A 362 20.63 -6.30 4.69
C THR A 362 20.96 -7.78 4.70
N ALA A 363 20.24 -8.59 3.92
CA ALA A 363 20.49 -10.04 3.79
C ALA A 363 21.91 -10.32 3.28
N THR A 364 22.35 -9.57 2.26
CA THR A 364 23.69 -9.68 1.70
C THR A 364 24.74 -9.40 2.76
N LYS A 365 24.59 -8.35 3.56
CA LYS A 365 25.57 -7.95 4.59
C LYS A 365 25.59 -8.90 5.79
N LEU A 366 24.44 -9.45 6.20
CA LEU A 366 24.39 -10.50 7.24
C LEU A 366 25.08 -11.78 6.78
N ALA A 367 24.87 -12.20 5.54
CA ALA A 367 25.56 -13.34 4.96
C ALA A 367 27.08 -13.11 4.86
N GLU A 368 27.52 -11.89 4.53
CA GLU A 368 28.95 -11.52 4.55
C GLU A 368 29.57 -11.57 5.94
N ALA A 369 28.81 -11.19 6.97
CA ALA A 369 29.22 -11.30 8.37
C ALA A 369 29.29 -12.77 8.84
N GLY A 370 28.78 -13.71 8.05
CA GLY A 370 28.90 -15.15 8.27
C GLY A 370 27.63 -15.82 8.80
N TYR A 371 26.52 -15.10 8.89
CA TYR A 371 25.23 -15.65 9.33
C TYR A 371 24.51 -16.41 8.21
N GLU A 372 23.95 -17.57 8.52
CA GLU A 372 23.09 -18.32 7.60
C GLU A 372 21.77 -17.54 7.42
N THR A 373 21.59 -16.94 6.25
CA THR A 373 20.55 -15.94 5.98
C THR A 373 19.59 -16.44 4.90
N LEU A 374 18.29 -16.35 5.17
CA LEU A 374 17.24 -16.57 4.18
C LEU A 374 16.49 -15.26 3.93
N VAL A 375 16.33 -14.84 2.68
CA VAL A 375 15.40 -13.76 2.30
C VAL A 375 14.19 -14.32 1.58
N VAL A 376 12.99 -14.00 2.06
CA VAL A 376 11.72 -14.43 1.50
C VAL A 376 10.92 -13.21 1.09
N THR A 377 10.44 -13.17 -0.16
CA THR A 377 9.45 -12.17 -0.55
C THR A 377 8.05 -12.77 -0.59
N THR A 378 7.10 -12.07 0.05
CA THR A 378 5.67 -12.36 -0.04
C THR A 378 4.95 -11.47 -1.05
N ASP A 379 5.63 -10.47 -1.60
CA ASP A 379 5.09 -9.60 -2.62
C ASP A 379 5.15 -10.29 -4.00
N PRO A 380 4.00 -10.60 -4.63
CA PRO A 380 3.98 -11.21 -5.96
C PRO A 380 4.60 -10.34 -7.06
N ALA A 381 4.69 -9.03 -6.83
CA ALA A 381 5.32 -8.05 -7.71
C ALA A 381 6.81 -7.83 -7.41
N ALA A 382 7.32 -8.32 -6.27
CA ALA A 382 8.73 -8.23 -5.97
C ALA A 382 9.52 -9.19 -6.85
N HIS A 383 10.55 -8.64 -7.49
CA HIS A 383 11.45 -9.38 -8.36
C HIS A 383 12.81 -9.51 -7.68
N LEU A 384 12.90 -10.29 -6.59
CA LEU A 384 14.20 -10.64 -5.98
C LEU A 384 15.18 -11.21 -7.01
N GLN A 385 14.68 -11.89 -8.04
CA GLN A 385 15.48 -12.36 -9.17
C GLN A 385 16.19 -11.23 -9.93
N ASP A 386 15.54 -10.07 -10.04
CA ASP A 386 16.07 -8.91 -10.76
C ASP A 386 17.07 -8.18 -9.85
N ILE A 387 16.78 -8.10 -8.54
CA ILE A 387 17.67 -7.53 -7.52
C ILE A 387 18.96 -8.35 -7.38
N PHE A 388 18.88 -9.69 -7.28
CA PHE A 388 20.08 -10.53 -7.17
C PHE A 388 20.72 -10.84 -8.54
N GLY A 389 19.98 -10.68 -9.64
CA GLY A 389 20.39 -11.10 -10.99
C GLY A 389 20.40 -12.63 -11.18
N GLU A 390 19.72 -13.37 -10.31
CA GLU A 390 19.74 -14.85 -10.25
C GLU A 390 18.32 -15.42 -10.11
N GLN A 391 18.13 -16.70 -10.49
CA GLN A 391 16.80 -17.31 -10.36
C GLN A 391 16.45 -17.58 -8.90
N VAL A 392 15.37 -16.95 -8.43
CA VAL A 392 14.74 -17.23 -7.14
C VAL A 392 13.50 -18.09 -7.37
N THR A 393 13.30 -19.12 -6.53
CA THR A 393 12.19 -20.07 -6.70
C THR A 393 11.25 -20.11 -5.49
N HIS A 394 10.22 -20.96 -5.55
CA HIS A 394 9.27 -21.17 -4.46
C HIS A 394 9.93 -21.77 -3.21
N GLU A 395 11.02 -22.52 -3.40
CA GLU A 395 11.80 -23.11 -2.32
C GLU A 395 13.09 -22.32 -2.09
N PRO A 396 13.62 -22.27 -0.85
CA PRO A 396 14.91 -21.66 -0.55
C PRO A 396 15.99 -22.11 -1.54
N THR A 397 16.55 -21.14 -2.24
CA THR A 397 17.54 -21.35 -3.31
C THR A 397 18.75 -20.47 -3.06
N SER A 398 19.93 -21.06 -3.01
CA SER A 398 21.18 -20.32 -2.88
C SER A 398 21.38 -19.37 -4.06
N VAL A 399 21.49 -18.08 -3.74
CA VAL A 399 22.05 -17.06 -4.63
C VAL A 399 23.56 -17.15 -4.53
N SER A 400 24.35 -16.71 -5.52
CA SER A 400 25.80 -16.99 -5.63
C SER A 400 26.71 -16.32 -4.57
N GLN A 401 26.19 -16.15 -3.36
CA GLN A 401 26.85 -15.78 -2.12
C GLN A 401 26.75 -16.94 -1.11
N ALA A 402 27.84 -17.20 -0.38
CA ALA A 402 27.80 -18.14 0.73
C ALA A 402 26.86 -17.63 1.83
N ASN A 403 26.17 -18.56 2.49
CA ASN A 403 25.26 -18.30 3.61
C ASN A 403 24.06 -17.41 3.26
N LEU A 404 23.69 -17.33 1.97
CA LEU A 404 22.52 -16.57 1.51
C LEU A 404 21.65 -17.41 0.59
N ASP A 405 20.44 -17.69 1.06
CA ASP A 405 19.37 -18.28 0.27
C ASP A 405 18.26 -17.25 0.04
N ALA A 406 17.57 -17.37 -1.09
CA ALA A 406 16.41 -16.56 -1.41
C ALA A 406 15.22 -17.45 -1.81
N ALA A 407 14.02 -17.04 -1.42
CA ALA A 407 12.77 -17.66 -1.81
C ALA A 407 11.71 -16.62 -2.16
N ARG A 408 10.74 -17.02 -2.98
CA ARG A 408 9.57 -16.22 -3.33
C ARG A 408 8.32 -17.08 -3.20
N ILE A 409 7.29 -16.58 -2.53
CA ILE A 409 6.00 -17.26 -2.49
C ILE A 409 5.32 -17.16 -3.86
N ASP A 410 5.45 -18.22 -4.65
CA ASP A 410 4.67 -18.44 -5.86
C ASP A 410 3.21 -18.78 -5.48
N GLN A 411 2.29 -17.83 -5.69
CA GLN A 411 0.88 -17.93 -5.29
C GLN A 411 0.16 -19.14 -5.91
N GLN A 412 0.44 -19.45 -7.18
CA GLN A 412 -0.21 -20.57 -7.86
C GLN A 412 0.24 -21.89 -7.25
N LYS A 413 1.54 -22.03 -6.99
CA LYS A 413 2.07 -23.22 -6.32
C LYS A 413 1.60 -23.32 -4.87
N ALA A 414 1.59 -22.21 -4.14
CA ALA A 414 1.08 -22.17 -2.78
C ALA A 414 -0.39 -22.66 -2.76
N LEU A 415 -1.23 -22.17 -3.69
CA LEU A 415 -2.62 -22.60 -3.80
C LEU A 415 -2.75 -24.08 -4.17
N GLU A 416 -1.93 -24.59 -5.08
CA GLU A 416 -1.90 -26.02 -5.42
C GLU A 416 -1.51 -26.89 -4.21
N GLU A 417 -0.52 -26.46 -3.44
CA GLU A 417 -0.10 -27.11 -2.20
C GLU A 417 -1.20 -27.08 -1.15
N TYR A 418 -1.80 -25.91 -0.92
CA TYR A 418 -2.92 -25.70 0.00
C TYR A 418 -4.13 -26.57 -0.37
N ARG A 419 -4.55 -26.53 -1.63
CA ARG A 419 -5.66 -27.34 -2.16
C ARG A 419 -5.40 -28.82 -1.95
N THR A 420 -4.17 -29.29 -2.21
CA THR A 420 -3.81 -30.69 -1.99
C THR A 420 -3.95 -31.06 -0.52
N GLN A 421 -3.42 -30.24 0.40
CA GLN A 421 -3.48 -30.48 1.84
C GLN A 421 -4.92 -30.50 2.38
N VAL A 422 -5.75 -29.52 2.00
CA VAL A 422 -7.16 -29.44 2.41
C VAL A 422 -7.95 -30.65 1.90
N LEU A 423 -7.79 -31.01 0.62
CA LEU A 423 -8.51 -32.14 0.04
C LEU A 423 -8.08 -33.49 0.64
N GLU A 424 -6.79 -33.68 0.93
CA GLU A 424 -6.29 -34.87 1.64
C GLU A 424 -6.90 -34.96 3.04
N HIS A 425 -6.88 -33.87 3.81
CA HIS A 425 -7.44 -33.83 5.16
C HIS A 425 -8.95 -34.09 5.18
N VAL A 426 -9.71 -33.46 4.26
CA VAL A 426 -11.14 -33.72 4.06
C VAL A 426 -11.36 -35.20 3.76
N THR A 427 -10.59 -35.78 2.85
CA THR A 427 -10.69 -37.20 2.48
C THR A 427 -10.46 -38.09 3.71
N GLU A 428 -9.41 -37.86 4.49
CA GLU A 428 -9.10 -38.63 5.71
C GLU A 428 -10.18 -38.54 6.79
N MET A 429 -10.82 -37.37 6.95
CA MET A 429 -11.91 -37.18 7.90
C MET A 429 -13.14 -38.03 7.57
N TYR A 430 -13.43 -38.22 6.28
CA TYR A 430 -14.58 -38.96 5.79
C TYR A 430 -14.30 -40.46 5.61
N GLU A 431 -13.04 -40.86 5.34
CA GLU A 431 -12.63 -42.28 5.28
C GLU A 431 -12.85 -43.03 6.61
N ASN A 432 -12.80 -42.32 7.75
CA ASN A 432 -12.90 -42.92 9.08
C ASN A 432 -14.33 -42.96 9.67
N LYS A 433 -15.37 -42.54 8.93
CA LYS A 433 -16.77 -42.54 9.41
C LYS A 433 -17.63 -43.54 8.62
N GLU A 434 -17.71 -44.77 9.12
CA GLU A 434 -18.58 -45.84 8.56
C GLU A 434 -20.10 -45.56 8.69
N ASP A 435 -20.52 -44.47 9.36
CA ASP A 435 -21.92 -44.26 9.77
C ASP A 435 -22.45 -42.84 9.51
N THR A 436 -22.24 -42.31 8.30
CA THR A 436 -22.87 -41.04 7.89
C THR A 436 -23.45 -41.12 6.48
N GLN A 437 -24.73 -40.78 6.34
CA GLN A 437 -25.44 -40.53 5.07
C GLN A 437 -24.92 -39.29 4.33
N ILE A 438 -23.65 -38.92 4.51
CA ILE A 438 -23.03 -37.76 3.89
C ILE A 438 -22.41 -38.24 2.59
N ASP A 439 -22.81 -37.59 1.50
CA ASP A 439 -22.22 -37.80 0.19
C ASP A 439 -20.83 -37.14 0.18
N VAL A 440 -19.79 -37.96 0.34
CA VAL A 440 -18.39 -37.50 0.41
C VAL A 440 -17.98 -36.85 -0.90
N GLU A 441 -18.51 -37.31 -2.05
CA GLU A 441 -18.23 -36.69 -3.35
C GLU A 441 -18.84 -35.28 -3.41
N ALA A 442 -20.05 -35.08 -2.88
CA ALA A 442 -20.67 -33.76 -2.81
C ALA A 442 -19.96 -32.83 -1.81
N ALA A 443 -19.46 -33.35 -0.69
CA ALA A 443 -18.69 -32.56 0.28
C ALA A 443 -17.34 -32.09 -0.29
N ILE A 444 -16.63 -32.98 -1.01
CA ILE A 444 -15.39 -32.62 -1.71
C ILE A 444 -15.67 -31.59 -2.80
N ALA A 445 -16.73 -31.76 -3.60
CA ALA A 445 -17.07 -30.82 -4.66
C ALA A 445 -17.36 -29.40 -4.12
N ASN A 446 -18.04 -29.27 -2.98
CA ASN A 446 -18.28 -27.97 -2.36
C ASN A 446 -16.98 -27.32 -1.86
N VAL A 447 -16.07 -28.10 -1.27
CA VAL A 447 -14.76 -27.59 -0.84
C VAL A 447 -13.90 -27.18 -2.04
N GLU A 448 -13.96 -27.92 -3.14
CA GLU A 448 -13.27 -27.54 -4.37
C GLU A 448 -13.79 -26.20 -4.94
N GLU A 449 -15.09 -25.93 -4.84
CA GLU A 449 -15.69 -24.64 -5.23
C GLU A 449 -15.24 -23.51 -4.30
N GLU A 450 -15.19 -23.73 -2.98
CA GLU A 450 -14.66 -22.75 -2.01
C GLU A 450 -13.16 -22.45 -2.26
N LEU A 451 -12.38 -23.45 -2.67
CA LEU A 451 -10.95 -23.30 -3.00
C LEU A 451 -10.69 -22.59 -4.34
N GLU A 452 -11.72 -22.31 -5.13
CA GLU A 452 -11.62 -21.44 -6.32
C GLU A 452 -11.90 -19.97 -5.99
N SER A 453 -12.13 -19.64 -4.71
CA SER A 453 -12.32 -18.25 -4.26
C SER A 453 -10.99 -17.50 -4.11
N PRO A 454 -10.99 -16.16 -4.29
CA PRO A 454 -9.81 -15.33 -4.00
C PRO A 454 -9.27 -15.48 -2.57
N CYS A 455 -10.16 -15.74 -1.60
CA CYS A 455 -9.78 -15.98 -0.20
C CYS A 455 -8.86 -17.21 -0.04
N ALA A 456 -9.03 -18.24 -0.86
CA ALA A 456 -8.17 -19.43 -0.83
C ALA A 456 -6.72 -19.11 -1.27
N GLU A 457 -6.54 -18.16 -2.18
CA GLU A 457 -5.20 -17.71 -2.61
C GLU A 457 -4.44 -17.03 -1.46
N GLU A 458 -5.13 -16.19 -0.70
CA GLU A 458 -4.57 -15.50 0.46
C GLU A 458 -4.21 -16.49 1.59
N MET A 459 -5.09 -17.46 1.87
CA MET A 459 -4.83 -18.52 2.84
C MET A 459 -3.62 -19.36 2.48
N ALA A 460 -3.50 -19.71 1.19
CA ALA A 460 -2.36 -20.47 0.71
C ALA A 460 -1.04 -19.71 0.85
N ALA A 461 -1.04 -18.41 0.57
CA ALA A 461 0.12 -17.55 0.77
C ALA A 461 0.49 -17.43 2.26
N LEU A 462 -0.50 -17.24 3.14
CA LEU A 462 -0.30 -17.21 4.59
C LEU A 462 0.28 -18.54 5.12
N GLU A 463 -0.24 -19.68 4.67
CA GLU A 463 0.26 -20.98 5.11
C GLU A 463 1.70 -21.22 4.67
N LYS A 464 2.06 -20.82 3.44
CA LYS A 464 3.46 -20.86 2.99
C LYS A 464 4.34 -19.91 3.79
N PHE A 465 3.86 -18.71 4.10
CA PHE A 465 4.56 -17.75 4.96
C PHE A 465 4.86 -18.35 6.35
N VAL A 466 3.86 -18.96 6.98
CA VAL A 466 3.99 -19.64 8.28
C VAL A 466 5.01 -20.78 8.23
N SER A 467 5.11 -21.49 7.11
CA SER A 467 6.07 -22.59 6.96
C SER A 467 7.52 -22.16 7.13
N TYR A 468 7.87 -20.91 6.78
CA TYR A 468 9.23 -20.39 6.92
C TYR A 468 9.67 -20.17 8.38
N PHE A 469 8.74 -20.14 9.33
CA PHE A 469 9.07 -20.07 10.76
C PHE A 469 9.48 -21.42 11.36
N ASP A 470 9.22 -22.51 10.63
CA ASP A 470 9.63 -23.86 11.00
C ASP A 470 10.82 -24.35 10.14
N GLU A 471 11.37 -23.49 9.27
CA GLU A 471 12.60 -23.78 8.51
C GLU A 471 13.83 -23.70 9.44
N ASP A 472 14.51 -24.83 9.59
CA ASP A 472 15.72 -24.95 10.40
C ASP A 472 16.98 -24.61 9.58
N GLY A 473 18.01 -24.09 10.25
CA GLY A 473 19.35 -23.94 9.66
C GLY A 473 19.73 -22.52 9.27
N TYR A 474 18.85 -21.55 9.50
CA TYR A 474 19.14 -20.13 9.34
C TYR A 474 19.29 -19.45 10.72
N ASP A 475 20.30 -18.58 10.83
CA ASP A 475 20.46 -17.66 11.95
C ASP A 475 19.47 -16.49 11.84
N VAL A 476 19.13 -16.11 10.60
CA VAL A 476 18.21 -15.00 10.31
C VAL A 476 17.34 -15.29 9.09
N VAL A 477 16.04 -14.98 9.21
CA VAL A 477 15.07 -15.03 8.12
C VAL A 477 14.50 -13.63 7.91
N ILE A 478 14.64 -13.10 6.70
CA ILE A 478 14.22 -11.76 6.32
C ILE A 478 12.99 -11.85 5.44
N PHE A 479 11.89 -11.23 5.86
CA PHE A 479 10.68 -11.11 5.08
C PHE A 479 10.61 -9.73 4.41
N ASP A 480 10.68 -9.73 3.08
CA ASP A 480 10.25 -8.62 2.23
C ASP A 480 8.73 -8.72 2.06
N THR A 481 7.98 -7.96 2.87
CA THR A 481 6.53 -8.13 2.97
C THR A 481 5.79 -7.41 1.84
N ALA A 482 4.59 -7.88 1.53
CA ALA A 482 3.60 -7.11 0.78
C ALA A 482 3.33 -5.73 1.44
N PRO A 483 2.67 -4.78 0.74
CA PRO A 483 2.35 -3.47 1.30
C PRO A 483 1.65 -3.53 2.67
N THR A 484 1.89 -2.54 3.52
CA THR A 484 1.59 -2.58 4.96
C THR A 484 0.16 -3.04 5.32
N GLY A 485 -0.87 -2.54 4.61
CA GLY A 485 -2.26 -2.97 4.85
C GLY A 485 -2.55 -4.43 4.48
N HIS A 486 -1.86 -5.00 3.50
CA HIS A 486 -1.96 -6.43 3.19
C HIS A 486 -1.24 -7.30 4.23
N THR A 487 -0.16 -6.77 4.84
CA THR A 487 0.59 -7.49 5.88
C THR A 487 -0.23 -7.60 7.16
N LEU A 488 -0.91 -6.53 7.57
CA LEU A 488 -1.83 -6.54 8.72
C LEU A 488 -2.98 -7.53 8.53
N ARG A 489 -3.65 -7.48 7.37
CA ARG A 489 -4.66 -8.47 6.98
C ARG A 489 -4.13 -9.88 7.10
N LEU A 490 -2.96 -10.17 6.56
CA LEU A 490 -2.34 -11.49 6.62
C LEU A 490 -2.14 -11.99 8.07
N LEU A 491 -1.93 -11.08 9.02
CA LEU A 491 -1.72 -11.37 10.45
C LEU A 491 -3.01 -11.39 11.29
N GLU A 492 -4.08 -10.75 10.84
CA GLU A 492 -5.41 -10.73 11.48
C GLU A 492 -6.28 -11.93 11.08
N LEU A 493 -6.00 -12.55 9.92
CA LEU A 493 -6.72 -13.73 9.43
C LEU A 493 -6.87 -14.86 10.48
N PRO A 494 -5.89 -15.17 11.35
CA PRO A 494 -6.06 -16.23 12.35
C PRO A 494 -7.10 -15.94 13.44
N SER A 495 -7.31 -14.66 13.83
CA SER A 495 -8.29 -14.26 14.85
C SER A 495 -9.71 -14.17 14.28
N ASP A 496 -9.86 -13.51 13.13
CA ASP A 496 -11.17 -13.31 12.48
C ASP A 496 -11.76 -14.64 11.99
N TRP A 497 -10.90 -15.55 11.53
CA TRP A 497 -11.34 -16.82 10.98
C TRP A 497 -11.60 -17.88 12.05
N LYS A 498 -11.03 -17.77 13.26
CA LYS A 498 -11.49 -18.54 14.44
C LYS A 498 -12.99 -18.33 14.66
N GLY A 499 -13.48 -17.10 14.46
CA GLY A 499 -14.91 -16.76 14.51
C GLY A 499 -15.73 -17.30 13.33
N PHE A 500 -15.19 -17.23 12.10
CA PHE A 500 -15.86 -17.75 10.89
C PHE A 500 -15.97 -19.28 10.86
N MET A 501 -14.94 -19.99 11.34
CA MET A 501 -14.95 -21.44 11.53
C MET A 501 -15.98 -21.88 12.60
N ASP A 502 -16.28 -21.02 13.58
CA ASP A 502 -17.30 -21.28 14.59
C ASP A 502 -18.73 -21.05 14.08
N LEU A 503 -18.92 -20.23 13.04
CA LEU A 503 -20.22 -19.77 12.53
C LEU A 503 -20.63 -20.37 11.16
N GLY A 504 -20.41 -21.66 10.90
CA GLY A 504 -21.39 -22.44 10.10
C GLY A 504 -21.08 -22.86 8.65
N SER A 505 -19.84 -23.23 8.31
CA SER A 505 -19.56 -24.04 7.10
C SER A 505 -19.25 -25.51 7.44
N LEU A 506 -19.48 -26.41 6.47
CA LEU A 506 -19.12 -27.84 6.51
C LEU A 506 -17.62 -28.07 6.75
N THR A 507 -16.81 -27.02 6.70
CA THR A 507 -15.37 -26.98 6.98
C THR A 507 -14.98 -26.99 8.46
N LYS A 508 -15.95 -27.09 9.40
CA LYS A 508 -15.77 -27.15 10.87
C LYS A 508 -14.77 -28.20 11.42
N GLY A 509 -14.14 -28.99 10.55
CA GLY A 509 -12.91 -29.72 10.87
C GLY A 509 -12.01 -30.01 9.68
N ALA A 510 -12.28 -29.42 8.50
CA ALA A 510 -11.61 -29.68 7.23
C ALA A 510 -10.30 -28.90 7.04
N ALA A 511 -10.14 -27.77 7.73
CA ALA A 511 -8.83 -27.16 7.85
C ALA A 511 -7.98 -28.03 8.81
N PRO A 512 -6.74 -28.39 8.45
CA PRO A 512 -5.85 -29.11 9.36
C PRO A 512 -5.77 -28.34 10.68
N ALA A 513 -5.81 -29.06 11.80
CA ALA A 513 -5.76 -28.50 13.15
C ALA A 513 -4.38 -27.85 13.43
N LYS A 514 -4.11 -26.71 12.80
CA LYS A 514 -2.89 -25.91 12.87
C LYS A 514 -3.08 -24.62 13.66
N GLY A 515 -4.21 -24.44 14.38
CA GLY A 515 -4.43 -23.27 15.24
C GLY A 515 -3.26 -22.99 16.18
N ASP A 516 -2.68 -24.06 16.77
CA ASP A 516 -1.50 -23.97 17.63
C ASP A 516 -0.23 -23.49 16.91
N GLN A 517 -0.12 -23.70 15.59
CA GLN A 517 1.01 -23.25 14.77
C GLN A 517 0.93 -21.75 14.47
N TYR A 518 -0.26 -21.24 14.16
CA TYR A 518 -0.48 -19.80 13.97
C TYR A 518 -0.25 -19.02 15.26
N ASP A 519 -0.82 -19.50 16.38
CA ASP A 519 -0.63 -18.88 17.68
C ASP A 519 0.87 -18.84 18.05
N LYS A 520 1.64 -19.90 17.74
CA LYS A 520 3.10 -19.93 17.90
C LYS A 520 3.82 -18.90 17.04
N VAL A 521 3.46 -18.74 15.76
CA VAL A 521 4.09 -17.75 14.87
C VAL A 521 3.80 -16.34 15.35
N ILE A 522 2.55 -16.05 15.73
CA ILE A 522 2.17 -14.76 16.31
C ILE A 522 2.98 -14.49 17.59
N ASP A 523 3.14 -15.47 18.48
CA ASP A 523 3.97 -15.32 19.69
C ASP A 523 5.45 -15.03 19.36
N ILE A 524 5.99 -15.61 18.27
CA ILE A 524 7.34 -15.31 17.79
C ILE A 524 7.42 -13.87 17.28
N MET A 525 6.44 -13.44 16.50
CA MET A 525 6.37 -12.09 15.93
C MET A 525 6.25 -11.01 17.02
N LYS A 526 5.56 -11.30 18.13
CA LYS A 526 5.47 -10.40 19.29
C LYS A 526 6.72 -10.37 20.17
N ASP A 527 7.64 -11.33 20.04
CA ASP A 527 8.85 -11.37 20.86
C ASP A 527 9.95 -10.47 20.24
N PRO A 528 10.25 -9.30 20.83
CA PRO A 528 11.23 -8.36 20.27
C PRO A 528 12.67 -8.90 20.29
N LYS A 529 12.93 -10.05 20.93
CA LYS A 529 14.23 -10.73 20.86
C LYS A 529 14.35 -11.68 19.69
N ARG A 530 13.22 -12.08 19.11
CA ARG A 530 13.15 -13.03 18.01
C ARG A 530 12.67 -12.39 16.73
N SER A 531 11.96 -11.27 16.80
CA SER A 531 11.40 -10.58 15.66
C SER A 531 11.70 -9.09 15.72
N SER A 532 12.06 -8.50 14.58
CA SER A 532 12.27 -7.06 14.44
C SER A 532 11.49 -6.54 13.23
N PHE A 533 10.65 -5.53 13.45
CA PHE A 533 9.83 -4.91 12.41
C PHE A 533 10.42 -3.57 11.98
N ALA A 534 10.67 -3.47 10.68
CA ALA A 534 11.29 -2.34 10.00
C ALA A 534 10.30 -1.68 9.04
N PHE A 535 9.89 -0.44 9.33
CA PHE A 535 9.02 0.34 8.43
C PHE A 535 9.86 1.19 7.48
N VAL A 536 9.84 0.84 6.20
CA VAL A 536 10.54 1.54 5.13
C VAL A 536 9.65 2.63 4.53
N MET A 537 10.17 3.85 4.45
CA MET A 537 9.43 5.01 3.95
C MET A 537 10.35 6.04 3.30
N TYR A 538 9.74 7.00 2.60
CA TYR A 538 10.41 8.24 2.20
C TYR A 538 10.23 9.28 3.30
N PRO A 539 11.18 10.21 3.48
CA PRO A 539 11.00 11.37 4.34
C PRO A 539 10.06 12.40 3.69
N GLU A 540 8.80 12.01 3.50
CA GLU A 540 7.69 12.80 2.98
C GLU A 540 6.43 12.51 3.82
N TYR A 541 5.48 13.44 3.89
CA TYR A 541 4.31 13.36 4.78
C TYR A 541 3.50 12.07 4.61
N THR A 542 3.04 11.76 3.38
CA THR A 542 2.15 10.61 3.15
C THR A 542 2.82 9.27 3.45
N PRO A 543 4.02 8.94 2.90
CA PRO A 543 4.71 7.69 3.26
C PRO A 543 4.98 7.55 4.75
N MET A 544 5.34 8.63 5.44
CA MET A 544 5.55 8.63 6.89
C MET A 544 4.24 8.35 7.65
N MET A 545 3.16 9.06 7.34
CA MET A 545 1.89 8.92 8.05
C MET A 545 1.26 7.55 7.84
N GLU A 546 1.36 6.99 6.63
CA GLU A 546 0.90 5.63 6.36
C GLU A 546 1.73 4.57 7.11
N ALA A 547 3.06 4.72 7.14
CA ALA A 547 3.90 3.82 7.91
C ALA A 547 3.61 3.92 9.40
N TYR A 548 3.39 5.13 9.92
CA TYR A 548 3.09 5.36 11.34
C TYR A 548 1.74 4.76 11.74
N ARG A 549 0.70 4.93 10.93
CA ARG A 549 -0.59 4.31 11.20
C ARG A 549 -0.50 2.81 11.21
N ALA A 550 0.08 2.22 10.18
CA ALA A 550 0.18 0.78 10.13
C ALA A 550 1.07 0.20 11.25
N ALA A 551 2.07 0.95 11.73
CA ALA A 551 2.82 0.61 12.93
C ALA A 551 1.94 0.65 14.20
N ALA A 552 1.11 1.69 14.35
CA ALA A 552 0.17 1.81 15.46
C ALA A 552 -0.90 0.70 15.42
N ASP A 553 -1.46 0.40 14.26
CA ASP A 553 -2.43 -0.68 14.07
C ASP A 553 -1.82 -2.04 14.43
N LEU A 554 -0.56 -2.28 14.00
CA LEU A 554 0.18 -3.50 14.32
C LEU A 554 0.39 -3.68 15.84
N GLU A 555 0.65 -2.58 16.55
CA GLU A 555 0.79 -2.56 18.01
C GLU A 555 -0.58 -2.74 18.70
N ASP A 556 -1.59 -1.96 18.32
CA ASP A 556 -2.90 -1.93 18.99
C ASP A 556 -3.70 -3.22 18.75
N GLN A 557 -3.65 -3.78 17.54
CA GLN A 557 -4.44 -4.95 17.17
C GLN A 557 -3.71 -6.27 17.47
N VAL A 558 -2.41 -6.34 17.15
CA VAL A 558 -1.63 -7.59 17.23
C VAL A 558 -0.64 -7.57 18.40
N GLY A 559 -0.30 -6.41 18.97
CA GLY A 559 0.68 -6.32 20.05
C GLY A 559 2.13 -6.52 19.57
N ILE A 560 2.40 -6.19 18.31
CA ILE A 560 3.73 -6.24 17.71
C ILE A 560 4.29 -4.80 17.69
N GLU A 561 5.41 -4.58 18.38
CA GLU A 561 6.06 -3.28 18.48
C GLU A 561 6.98 -3.03 17.28
N THR A 562 7.05 -1.78 16.82
CA THR A 562 8.03 -1.38 15.80
C THR A 562 9.43 -1.39 16.39
N SER A 563 10.40 -1.96 15.68
CA SER A 563 11.78 -2.09 16.17
C SER A 563 12.73 -1.09 15.54
N LEU A 564 12.50 -0.73 14.27
CA LEU A 564 13.29 0.25 13.54
C LEU A 564 12.48 0.90 12.42
N VAL A 565 12.92 2.07 11.96
CA VAL A 565 12.39 2.73 10.77
C VAL A 565 13.50 2.93 9.75
N VAL A 566 13.17 2.87 8.46
CA VAL A 566 14.12 3.09 7.37
C VAL A 566 13.68 4.30 6.55
N ALA A 567 14.49 5.36 6.57
CA ALA A 567 14.32 6.51 5.70
C ALA A 567 15.14 6.31 4.41
N ASN A 568 14.47 5.93 3.33
CA ASN A 568 15.08 5.64 2.04
C ASN A 568 15.04 6.85 1.09
N TYR A 569 15.90 6.82 0.06
CA TYR A 569 16.08 7.87 -0.95
C TYR A 569 16.45 9.26 -0.38
N LEU A 570 17.38 9.29 0.56
CA LEU A 570 17.94 10.55 1.06
C LEU A 570 18.78 11.23 -0.02
N LEU A 571 18.53 12.51 -0.26
CA LEU A 571 19.25 13.26 -1.29
C LEU A 571 20.73 13.43 -0.89
N PRO A 572 21.68 12.92 -1.69
CA PRO A 572 23.11 12.95 -1.34
C PRO A 572 23.61 14.39 -1.24
N GLU A 573 24.43 14.70 -0.23
CA GLU A 573 24.95 16.07 -0.02
C GLU A 573 25.97 16.52 -1.08
N GLU A 574 26.65 15.57 -1.71
CA GLU A 574 27.75 15.79 -2.64
C GLU A 574 27.32 16.20 -4.06
N TYR A 575 26.04 16.02 -4.40
CA TYR A 575 25.44 16.42 -5.68
C TYR A 575 24.39 17.53 -5.47
N GLY A 576 23.89 18.16 -6.51
CA GLY A 576 22.77 19.11 -6.41
C GLY A 576 23.07 20.31 -5.51
N ASP A 577 24.20 21.01 -5.73
CA ASP A 577 24.54 22.24 -5.02
C ASP A 577 23.80 23.46 -5.61
N ASN A 578 22.47 23.41 -5.61
CA ASN A 578 21.61 24.50 -6.05
C ASN A 578 20.44 24.72 -5.07
N ALA A 579 19.68 25.80 -5.27
CA ALA A 579 18.59 26.18 -4.37
C ALA A 579 17.47 25.12 -4.31
N PHE A 580 17.19 24.46 -5.43
CA PHE A 580 16.14 23.44 -5.54
C PHE A 580 16.41 22.25 -4.60
N PHE A 581 17.58 21.62 -4.73
CA PHE A 581 17.92 20.48 -3.87
C PHE A 581 18.19 20.88 -2.42
N LYS A 582 18.61 22.13 -2.16
CA LYS A 582 18.68 22.67 -0.79
C LYS A 582 17.31 22.72 -0.12
N ASN A 583 16.29 23.21 -0.83
CA ASN A 583 14.92 23.22 -0.32
C ASN A 583 14.39 21.80 -0.11
N ARG A 584 14.64 20.87 -1.04
CA ARG A 584 14.23 19.47 -0.91
C ARG A 584 14.91 18.76 0.25
N ARG A 585 16.21 18.97 0.48
CA ARG A 585 16.91 18.45 1.68
C ARG A 585 16.36 19.03 2.97
N ALA A 586 16.02 20.33 3.00
CA ALA A 586 15.37 20.95 4.16
C ALA A 586 13.99 20.32 4.45
N GLN A 587 13.24 19.96 3.40
CA GLN A 587 12.00 19.22 3.53
C GLN A 587 12.24 17.80 4.09
N GLN A 588 13.22 17.05 3.56
CA GLN A 588 13.56 15.72 4.09
C GLN A 588 13.97 15.82 5.57
N ALA A 589 14.79 16.81 5.94
CA ALA A 589 15.21 17.10 7.31
C ALA A 589 14.03 17.32 8.28
N LYS A 590 13.01 18.09 7.85
CA LYS A 590 11.76 18.26 8.61
C LYS A 590 11.11 16.89 8.88
N TYR A 591 10.92 16.08 7.84
CA TYR A 591 10.25 14.79 7.98
C TYR A 591 11.07 13.75 8.72
N LEU A 592 12.39 13.75 8.61
CA LEU A 592 13.25 12.90 9.45
C LEU A 592 13.07 13.22 10.93
N THR A 593 12.95 14.50 11.30
CA THR A 593 12.65 14.91 12.68
C THR A 593 11.28 14.40 13.11
N GLU A 594 10.25 14.55 12.27
CA GLU A 594 8.91 14.04 12.58
C GLU A 594 8.87 12.51 12.70
N ILE A 595 9.59 11.77 11.85
CA ILE A 595 9.71 10.31 11.95
C ILE A 595 10.37 9.95 13.29
N SER A 596 11.48 10.61 13.66
CA SER A 596 12.15 10.36 14.94
C SER A 596 11.23 10.60 16.13
N ASP A 597 10.48 11.70 16.12
CA ASP A 597 9.58 12.09 17.22
C ASP A 597 8.35 11.17 17.34
N ARG A 598 7.86 10.64 16.21
CA ARG A 598 6.66 9.80 16.17
C ARG A 598 6.93 8.35 16.56
N PHE A 599 7.99 7.75 16.02
CA PHE A 599 8.26 6.33 16.22
C PHE A 599 9.11 6.04 17.47
N ASP A 600 9.99 6.95 17.89
CA ASP A 600 10.89 6.77 19.06
C ASP A 600 11.73 5.47 19.01
N VAL A 601 12.17 5.07 17.81
CA VAL A 601 12.99 3.86 17.55
C VAL A 601 14.23 4.21 16.72
N PRO A 602 15.26 3.34 16.67
CA PRO A 602 16.42 3.52 15.80
C PRO A 602 16.02 3.74 14.33
N MET A 603 16.69 4.67 13.67
CA MET A 603 16.44 5.06 12.29
C MET A 603 17.59 4.65 11.38
N MET A 604 17.33 3.81 10.39
CA MET A 604 18.25 3.48 9.32
C MET A 604 18.14 4.52 8.20
N LEU A 605 19.26 5.09 7.79
CA LEU A 605 19.33 6.05 6.69
C LEU A 605 19.89 5.38 5.45
N ALA A 606 19.20 5.50 4.31
CA ALA A 606 19.64 4.95 3.03
C ALA A 606 19.67 6.05 1.96
N PRO A 607 20.85 6.34 1.35
CA PRO A 607 20.98 7.39 0.36
C PRO A 607 20.34 7.02 -0.98
N LEU A 608 19.89 8.03 -1.72
CA LEU A 608 19.50 7.89 -3.12
C LEU A 608 20.76 7.58 -3.96
N ARG A 609 20.73 6.44 -4.65
CA ARG A 609 21.73 6.04 -5.66
C ARG A 609 21.32 6.50 -7.06
N GLN A 610 22.29 6.69 -7.95
CA GLN A 610 22.04 7.01 -9.35
C GLN A 610 21.32 5.85 -10.04
N GLU A 611 21.88 4.64 -9.93
CA GLU A 611 21.29 3.41 -10.43
C GLU A 611 20.76 2.57 -9.26
N GLU A 612 19.71 1.78 -9.51
CA GLU A 612 19.24 0.81 -8.50
C GLU A 612 20.33 -0.23 -8.20
N PRO A 613 20.54 -0.58 -6.92
CA PRO A 613 21.60 -1.51 -6.55
C PRO A 613 21.19 -2.94 -6.93
N VAL A 614 21.57 -3.33 -8.14
CA VAL A 614 21.28 -4.64 -8.74
C VAL A 614 22.53 -5.51 -8.77
N GLY A 615 22.40 -6.74 -8.28
CA GLY A 615 23.45 -7.73 -8.17
C GLY A 615 24.23 -7.62 -6.86
N LEU A 616 24.85 -8.72 -6.47
CA LEU A 616 25.55 -8.84 -5.17
C LEU A 616 26.62 -7.77 -4.96
N ASP A 617 27.36 -7.36 -6.00
CA ASP A 617 28.41 -6.36 -5.86
C ASP A 617 27.85 -4.97 -5.54
N GLU A 618 26.74 -4.56 -6.18
CA GLU A 618 26.09 -3.29 -5.90
C GLU A 618 25.32 -3.31 -4.57
N LEU A 619 24.69 -4.44 -4.20
CA LEU A 619 24.06 -4.62 -2.89
C LEU A 619 25.08 -4.48 -1.76
N ARG A 620 26.28 -5.07 -1.89
CA ARG A 620 27.37 -4.88 -0.91
C ARG A 620 27.80 -3.44 -0.82
N ALA A 621 28.03 -2.79 -1.96
CA ALA A 621 28.45 -1.39 -2.01
C ALA A 621 27.40 -0.48 -1.36
N PHE A 622 26.12 -0.71 -1.63
CA PHE A 622 25.04 0.02 -1.02
C PHE A 622 24.94 -0.25 0.50
N GLY A 623 25.18 -1.49 0.93
CA GLY A 623 25.26 -1.83 2.35
C GLY A 623 26.36 -1.11 3.14
N GLU A 624 27.43 -0.63 2.49
CA GLU A 624 28.43 0.23 3.12
C GLU A 624 27.95 1.68 3.33
N GLU A 625 26.94 2.10 2.57
CA GLU A 625 26.40 3.47 2.59
C GLU A 625 25.18 3.60 3.51
N ILE A 626 24.58 2.48 3.93
CA ILE A 626 23.42 2.45 4.83
C ILE A 626 23.87 2.42 6.29
N THR A 627 23.33 3.34 7.09
CA THR A 627 23.62 3.41 8.53
C THR A 627 23.20 2.14 9.27
N GLY A 628 24.10 1.58 10.11
CA GLY A 628 23.86 0.37 10.88
C GLY A 628 24.03 -0.94 10.11
N VAL A 629 23.87 -0.94 8.78
CA VAL A 629 24.12 -2.12 7.94
C VAL A 629 25.62 -2.33 7.70
N SER A 630 26.38 -1.24 7.53
CA SER A 630 27.84 -1.28 7.44
C SER A 630 28.50 -1.83 8.71
N ASP A 631 27.91 -1.52 9.87
CA ASP A 631 28.42 -1.87 11.20
C ASP A 631 28.18 -3.34 11.60
N ILE A 632 27.37 -4.10 10.85
CA ILE A 632 27.10 -5.53 11.12
C ILE A 632 28.42 -6.36 11.16
N THR A 633 29.46 -5.91 10.44
CA THR A 633 30.69 -6.69 10.22
C THR A 633 31.84 -6.42 11.21
N GLU A 634 31.76 -5.41 12.08
CA GLU A 634 32.93 -4.93 12.85
C GLU A 634 33.36 -5.78 14.08
N GLU A 635 32.59 -6.79 14.53
CA GLU A 635 32.91 -7.51 15.79
C GLU A 635 33.78 -8.78 15.69
N THR A 636 34.38 -9.13 14.54
CA THR A 636 35.22 -10.36 14.42
C THR A 636 36.74 -10.14 14.38
N GLU A 637 37.31 -9.33 15.27
CA GLU A 637 38.68 -9.56 15.73
C GLU A 637 38.73 -9.70 17.26
N PRO A 638 38.87 -10.92 17.82
CA PRO A 638 39.13 -11.05 19.24
C PRO A 638 40.48 -10.41 19.55
N GLU A 639 40.50 -9.42 20.45
CA GLU A 639 41.73 -8.84 20.99
C GLU A 639 42.71 -9.96 21.37
N VAL A 640 43.71 -10.15 20.53
CA VAL A 640 44.86 -11.01 20.84
C VAL A 640 45.61 -10.30 21.94
N THR A 641 45.25 -10.60 23.19
CA THR A 641 46.02 -10.23 24.37
C THR A 641 47.41 -10.85 24.24
N ALA A 642 48.37 -10.03 23.82
CA ALA A 642 49.77 -10.41 23.76
C ALA A 642 50.24 -10.79 25.17
N SER A 643 50.68 -12.04 25.32
CA SER A 643 51.15 -12.65 26.57
C SER A 643 52.57 -12.21 26.95
#